data_AF-A0A285RUL9-F1
#
_entry.id   AF-A0A285RUL9-F1
#
_cell.length_a   1.000
_cell.length_b   1.000
_cell.length_c   1.000
_cell.angle_alpha   90.00
_cell.angle_beta   90.00
_cell.angle_gamma   90.00
#
_symmetry.space_group_name_H-M   'P 1'
#
loop_
_entity.id
_entity.type
_entity.pdbx_description
1 polymer ?
#
loop_
_entity_poly.entity_id
_entity_poly.type
_entity_poly.pdbx_seq_one_letter_code
_entity_poly.pdbx_strand_id
1 'polypeptide(L)'
;MSKLGSLVRERILILDGAMGTMIQQYNLTEGDFRGERFSQIPGQMKGNNDLLCLTRPDVIQDIHRKYLAAGADIIETNTFSSTRVSMADYHVQDYVREMNLAAVRLARKVADEFTSLTPDKPRFVAGSVGPTNKTCSMSPDVNNPAFRALSYDELADAYREQMEALLEGGVDALLIETIFDTLNAKAAIFAAGQAMETVGVHVPLMLSVTVSDIGGRTLSGQTLDAFLASVQHADIFSVGLNCSFGARQLKPFLEQLAVRAPYYISAYPNAGLPNSLGTYDQTPADMAHEVKEYIHEGLVNIIGGCCGTTDAYIAEYSSLIAGATPHQPVPRPENLWLSGLELLEVKPENNFVNVGERCNVAGSRKFLRLINEKKYDEALSIARRQVEDGAQVIDINMDDGLLDARTEMTTFLHLIASEPEIARVPVMIDSSKWEVIVAGLKCLQGKSIVNSISLKEGEDKFLEHARTIKQYGAATVVMAFDEKGQADTYERKIEVCERAYRLLVDKIGFNPHDIIFDPNVLAVATGMDEHNNYAVDFIRATGWIRKNLPGAHVSGGVSNLSFSFRGNNYIREAMHAVFLYYAIREGMDMGIVNPATSVLYTDIPADILERIEDVVLNRRPDAAERLIETAERLKAEAEAAKTSGGERQAAAHSQLAWREETSVEERLKYALTKGIGDYLEEDLAEALKLYPKAVSIIEGPLMAGMNHVGDLFGAGKMFLPQVVKTARTMKRAVAILQPVIESEKEEGATAAGKVLLATVKGDVHDIGKNIVSVVMACNGYEIIDLGVMVPAETIVQHAIEEKVDMIGLSGLITPSLDEMVHVAIELEKAGLDVPLLIGGATTSPLHTALKIAPVYHAPVIHLKDASQNATVAAKLMNPKTKEELEEELHEKYRQLCEKNREKQVTTVSLEEARKNKLNLF
;
A
#
# COMPACT_ATOMS: atom_id res chain seq x y z
N MET A 1 1.23 -31.77 -11.95
CA MET A 1 2.33 -30.81 -11.75
C MET A 1 2.87 -30.45 -13.12
N SER A 2 2.94 -29.16 -13.47
CA SER A 2 3.42 -28.72 -14.79
C SER A 2 4.93 -29.02 -14.96
N LYS A 3 5.42 -29.05 -16.22
CA LYS A 3 6.86 -29.23 -16.51
C LYS A 3 7.71 -28.08 -15.95
N LEU A 4 7.16 -26.86 -15.90
CA LEU A 4 7.78 -25.72 -15.23
C LEU A 4 7.98 -26.01 -13.73
N GLY A 5 6.95 -26.57 -13.08
CA GLY A 5 6.99 -26.88 -11.65
C GLY A 5 7.92 -28.02 -11.25
N SER A 6 8.26 -28.94 -12.17
CA SER A 6 9.32 -29.93 -11.91
C SER A 6 10.70 -29.30 -12.03
N LEU A 7 10.94 -28.50 -13.08
CA LEU A 7 12.27 -27.94 -13.36
C LEU A 7 12.74 -26.93 -12.31
N VAL A 8 11.84 -26.10 -11.78
CA VAL A 8 12.16 -25.09 -10.75
C VAL A 8 12.70 -25.71 -9.44
N ARG A 9 12.38 -27.00 -9.20
CA ARG A 9 12.86 -27.77 -8.04
C ARG A 9 14.25 -28.36 -8.28
N GLU A 10 14.56 -28.65 -9.53
CA GLU A 10 15.80 -29.32 -9.93
C GLU A 10 16.93 -28.33 -10.17
N ARG A 11 16.61 -27.13 -10.69
CA ARG A 11 17.59 -26.09 -11.01
C ARG A 11 16.98 -24.69 -10.97
N ILE A 12 17.86 -23.70 -10.88
CA ILE A 12 17.47 -22.30 -11.04
C ILE A 12 17.09 -22.07 -12.52
N LEU A 13 15.99 -21.35 -12.75
CA LEU A 13 15.51 -20.98 -14.07
C LEU A 13 15.89 -19.53 -14.40
N ILE A 14 16.09 -19.25 -15.68
CA ILE A 14 16.43 -17.91 -16.16
C ILE A 14 15.19 -17.29 -16.84
N LEU A 15 14.69 -16.19 -16.26
CA LEU A 15 13.75 -15.26 -16.90
C LEU A 15 14.53 -14.32 -17.83
N ASP A 16 13.87 -13.73 -18.82
CA ASP A 16 14.48 -12.77 -19.72
C ASP A 16 14.77 -11.40 -19.06
N GLY A 17 15.13 -10.42 -19.89
CA GLY A 17 15.47 -9.07 -19.49
C GLY A 17 14.42 -8.04 -19.93
N ALA A 18 14.75 -6.75 -19.85
CA ALA A 18 13.82 -5.69 -20.22
C ALA A 18 13.45 -5.62 -21.72
N MET A 19 12.18 -5.93 -22.02
CA MET A 19 11.56 -5.69 -23.32
C MET A 19 11.66 -4.22 -23.76
N GLY A 20 11.31 -3.27 -22.87
CA GLY A 20 11.34 -1.84 -23.17
C GLY A 20 12.73 -1.32 -23.53
N THR A 21 13.76 -1.74 -22.80
CA THR A 21 15.16 -1.37 -23.08
C THR A 21 15.62 -1.91 -24.44
N MET A 22 15.22 -3.13 -24.80
CA MET A 22 15.55 -3.71 -26.10
C MET A 22 14.83 -3.00 -27.26
N ILE A 23 13.56 -2.64 -27.10
CA ILE A 23 12.79 -1.88 -28.12
C ILE A 23 13.47 -0.54 -28.44
N GLN A 24 13.97 0.16 -27.43
CA GLN A 24 14.64 1.47 -27.60
C GLN A 24 15.84 1.40 -28.56
N GLN A 25 16.54 0.27 -28.64
CA GLN A 25 17.71 0.09 -29.53
C GLN A 25 17.35 0.10 -31.02
N TYR A 26 16.09 -0.13 -31.37
CA TYR A 26 15.63 -0.10 -32.76
C TYR A 26 15.30 1.31 -33.26
N ASN A 27 15.36 2.32 -32.38
CA ASN A 27 15.12 3.73 -32.72
C ASN A 27 13.78 3.96 -33.47
N LEU A 28 12.73 3.27 -33.02
CA LEU A 28 11.41 3.31 -33.65
C LEU A 28 10.79 4.71 -33.59
N THR A 29 10.07 5.06 -34.66
CA THR A 29 9.40 6.34 -34.86
C THR A 29 7.89 6.20 -34.65
N GLU A 30 7.17 7.32 -34.53
CA GLU A 30 5.70 7.32 -34.43
C GLU A 30 5.01 6.51 -35.54
N GLY A 31 5.57 6.53 -36.76
CA GLY A 31 5.05 5.75 -37.88
C GLY A 31 5.12 4.24 -37.66
N ASP A 32 6.13 3.76 -36.96
CA ASP A 32 6.28 2.34 -36.60
C ASP A 32 5.21 1.90 -35.60
N PHE A 33 4.89 2.73 -34.60
CA PHE A 33 3.86 2.42 -33.61
C PHE A 33 2.46 2.44 -34.21
N ARG A 34 2.20 3.33 -35.17
CA ARG A 34 0.88 3.44 -35.82
C ARG A 34 0.64 2.39 -36.90
N GLY A 35 1.67 2.12 -37.70
CA GLY A 35 1.48 1.47 -39.00
C GLY A 35 0.40 2.17 -39.85
N GLU A 36 -0.20 1.43 -40.77
CA GLU A 36 -1.35 1.93 -41.54
C GLU A 36 -2.64 1.91 -40.71
N ARG A 37 -2.79 0.89 -39.86
CA ARG A 37 -4.02 0.57 -39.13
C ARG A 37 -4.42 1.61 -38.09
N PHE A 38 -3.47 2.18 -37.35
CA PHE A 38 -3.74 3.14 -36.26
C PHE A 38 -3.38 4.58 -36.64
N SER A 39 -3.23 4.84 -37.95
CA SER A 39 -2.87 6.16 -38.47
C SER A 39 -3.88 7.27 -38.13
N GLN A 40 -5.15 6.92 -37.96
CA GLN A 40 -6.25 7.86 -37.68
C GLN A 40 -6.59 8.01 -36.19
N ILE A 41 -5.95 7.26 -35.29
CA ILE A 41 -6.25 7.37 -33.85
C ILE A 41 -5.60 8.65 -33.29
N PRO A 42 -6.33 9.50 -32.55
CA PRO A 42 -5.78 10.73 -31.97
C PRO A 42 -4.71 10.44 -30.90
N GLY A 43 -3.98 11.46 -30.47
CA GLY A 43 -2.91 11.33 -29.46
C GLY A 43 -1.62 10.78 -30.03
N GLN A 44 -0.61 10.51 -29.20
CA GLN A 44 0.69 9.95 -29.60
C GLN A 44 0.76 8.46 -29.29
N MET A 45 1.26 7.64 -30.22
CA MET A 45 1.38 6.19 -30.05
C MET A 45 2.79 5.75 -29.64
N LYS A 46 3.82 6.52 -30.00
CA LYS A 46 5.19 6.26 -29.58
C LYS A 46 5.26 6.23 -28.06
N GLY A 47 5.77 5.11 -27.53
CA GLY A 47 5.78 4.79 -26.10
C GLY A 47 4.85 3.62 -25.74
N ASN A 48 3.82 3.35 -26.56
CA ASN A 48 2.97 2.16 -26.40
C ASN A 48 3.68 0.91 -26.94
N ASN A 49 4.62 0.39 -26.17
CA ASN A 49 5.44 -0.76 -26.56
C ASN A 49 4.61 -2.01 -26.83
N ASP A 50 3.55 -2.24 -26.07
CA ASP A 50 2.62 -3.36 -26.24
C ASP A 50 1.99 -3.38 -27.64
N LEU A 51 1.68 -2.21 -28.23
CA LEU A 51 1.07 -2.10 -29.55
C LEU A 51 1.97 -2.65 -30.67
N LEU A 52 3.29 -2.69 -30.45
CA LEU A 52 4.25 -3.23 -31.41
C LEU A 52 4.04 -4.73 -31.67
N CYS A 53 3.33 -5.46 -30.81
CA CYS A 53 2.88 -6.81 -31.09
C CYS A 53 1.98 -6.90 -32.35
N LEU A 54 1.28 -5.81 -32.69
CA LEU A 54 0.45 -5.72 -33.90
C LEU A 54 1.17 -5.03 -35.05
N THR A 55 1.93 -3.96 -34.77
CA THR A 55 2.50 -3.10 -35.83
C THR A 55 3.93 -3.45 -36.22
N ARG A 56 4.75 -3.95 -35.29
CA ARG A 56 6.14 -4.39 -35.51
C ARG A 56 6.40 -5.77 -34.89
N PRO A 57 5.63 -6.81 -35.26
CA PRO A 57 5.81 -8.16 -34.73
C PRO A 57 7.20 -8.74 -35.03
N ASP A 58 7.86 -8.25 -36.09
CA ASP A 58 9.23 -8.60 -36.44
C ASP A 58 10.23 -8.20 -35.34
N VAL A 59 10.09 -7.00 -34.76
CA VAL A 59 10.95 -6.48 -33.70
C VAL A 59 10.77 -7.29 -32.42
N ILE A 60 9.51 -7.52 -32.01
CA ILE A 60 9.20 -8.25 -30.77
C ILE A 60 9.71 -9.69 -30.86
N GLN A 61 9.54 -10.36 -32.01
CA GLN A 61 10.12 -11.69 -32.21
C GLN A 61 11.65 -11.70 -32.17
N ASP A 62 12.32 -10.71 -32.75
CA ASP A 62 13.78 -10.62 -32.69
C ASP A 62 14.29 -10.47 -31.25
N ILE A 63 13.60 -9.67 -30.43
CA ILE A 63 13.93 -9.52 -29.00
C ILE A 63 13.78 -10.84 -28.25
N HIS A 64 12.67 -11.56 -28.41
CA HIS A 64 12.50 -12.88 -27.80
C HIS A 64 13.58 -13.87 -28.25
N ARG A 65 13.97 -13.86 -29.55
CA ARG A 65 15.06 -14.70 -30.06
C ARG A 65 16.38 -14.40 -29.37
N LYS A 66 16.70 -13.11 -29.16
CA LYS A 66 17.94 -12.69 -28.48
C LYS A 66 18.01 -13.23 -27.05
N TYR A 67 16.94 -13.08 -26.27
CA TYR A 67 16.92 -13.61 -24.90
C TYR A 67 16.98 -15.14 -24.83
N LEU A 68 16.26 -15.83 -25.72
CA LEU A 68 16.32 -17.29 -25.78
C LEU A 68 17.69 -17.81 -26.24
N ALA A 69 18.36 -17.11 -27.15
CA ALA A 69 19.73 -17.39 -27.57
C ALA A 69 20.74 -17.12 -26.45
N ALA A 70 20.52 -16.10 -25.62
CA ALA A 70 21.32 -15.81 -24.44
C ALA A 70 21.14 -16.85 -23.32
N GLY A 71 20.08 -17.66 -23.37
CA GLY A 71 19.89 -18.80 -22.49
C GLY A 71 18.69 -18.71 -21.56
N ALA A 72 17.78 -17.75 -21.76
CA ALA A 72 16.51 -17.70 -21.03
C ALA A 72 15.73 -19.03 -21.13
N ASP A 73 15.14 -19.44 -20.02
CA ASP A 73 14.21 -20.55 -19.89
C ASP A 73 12.76 -20.09 -19.99
N ILE A 74 12.48 -18.89 -19.47
CA ILE A 74 11.18 -18.24 -19.44
C ILE A 74 11.32 -16.89 -20.16
N ILE A 75 10.40 -16.58 -21.07
CA ILE A 75 10.27 -15.25 -21.67
C ILE A 75 8.92 -14.64 -21.30
N GLU A 76 8.91 -13.36 -21.02
CA GLU A 76 7.70 -12.60 -20.75
C GLU A 76 7.01 -12.19 -22.06
N THR A 77 5.69 -12.19 -22.10
CA THR A 77 4.95 -11.57 -23.21
C THR A 77 5.11 -10.05 -23.16
N ASN A 78 5.16 -9.39 -24.32
CA ASN A 78 5.14 -7.92 -24.39
C ASN A 78 3.71 -7.40 -24.14
N THR A 79 3.25 -7.51 -22.89
CA THR A 79 1.86 -7.23 -22.46
C THR A 79 1.77 -6.46 -21.14
N PHE A 80 2.87 -5.84 -20.69
CA PHE A 80 2.95 -5.15 -19.41
C PHE A 80 1.82 -4.13 -19.19
N SER A 81 1.42 -3.40 -20.23
CA SER A 81 0.37 -2.38 -20.17
C SER A 81 -0.88 -2.75 -20.95
N SER A 82 -1.00 -3.99 -21.43
CA SER A 82 -2.12 -4.47 -22.27
C SER A 82 -3.41 -4.72 -21.49
N THR A 83 -3.85 -3.71 -20.74
CA THR A 83 -5.14 -3.65 -20.03
C THR A 83 -6.00 -2.53 -20.59
N ARG A 84 -7.33 -2.62 -20.40
CA ARG A 84 -8.26 -1.56 -20.81
C ARG A 84 -7.95 -0.22 -20.17
N VAL A 85 -7.46 -0.23 -18.92
CA VAL A 85 -7.10 0.96 -18.15
C VAL A 85 -5.92 1.69 -18.80
N SER A 86 -4.79 1.01 -19.00
CA SER A 86 -3.59 1.66 -19.56
C SER A 86 -3.70 1.97 -21.06
N MET A 87 -4.41 1.14 -21.83
CA MET A 87 -4.61 1.39 -23.25
C MET A 87 -5.58 2.54 -23.54
N ALA A 88 -6.35 3.00 -22.54
CA ALA A 88 -7.23 4.16 -22.68
C ALA A 88 -6.44 5.48 -22.86
N ASP A 89 -5.25 5.60 -22.26
CA ASP A 89 -4.37 6.76 -22.42
C ASP A 89 -3.89 6.93 -23.87
N TYR A 90 -3.88 5.83 -24.62
CA TYR A 90 -3.53 5.78 -26.04
C TYR A 90 -4.76 5.65 -26.96
N HIS A 91 -5.99 5.69 -26.42
CA HIS A 91 -7.23 5.51 -27.19
C HIS A 91 -7.32 4.19 -27.99
N VAL A 92 -6.66 3.12 -27.52
CA VAL A 92 -6.65 1.78 -28.14
C VAL A 92 -7.19 0.70 -27.20
N GLN A 93 -7.95 1.08 -26.19
CA GLN A 93 -8.52 0.16 -25.18
C GLN A 93 -9.42 -0.95 -25.76
N ASP A 94 -9.98 -0.76 -26.95
CA ASP A 94 -10.81 -1.78 -27.61
C ASP A 94 -9.99 -2.85 -28.35
N TYR A 95 -8.66 -2.71 -28.40
CA TYR A 95 -7.73 -3.68 -29.01
C TYR A 95 -7.01 -4.57 -27.99
N VAL A 96 -7.30 -4.42 -26.68
CA VAL A 96 -6.63 -5.13 -25.58
C VAL A 96 -6.59 -6.64 -25.80
N ARG A 97 -7.74 -7.26 -26.07
CA ARG A 97 -7.81 -8.70 -26.31
C ARG A 97 -6.94 -9.13 -27.50
N GLU A 98 -6.97 -8.38 -28.59
CA GLU A 98 -6.19 -8.68 -29.79
C GLU A 98 -4.69 -8.54 -29.55
N MET A 99 -4.27 -7.47 -28.85
CA MET A 99 -2.88 -7.21 -28.49
C MET A 99 -2.30 -8.35 -27.66
N ASN A 100 -3.02 -8.77 -26.61
CA ASN A 100 -2.59 -9.89 -25.76
C ASN A 100 -2.48 -11.21 -26.55
N LEU A 101 -3.50 -11.57 -27.34
CA LEU A 101 -3.45 -12.78 -28.18
C LEU A 101 -2.30 -12.74 -29.19
N ALA A 102 -2.02 -11.59 -29.80
CA ALA A 102 -0.89 -11.42 -30.70
C ALA A 102 0.43 -11.60 -29.96
N ALA A 103 0.61 -10.95 -28.81
CA ALA A 103 1.81 -11.06 -28.00
C ALA A 103 2.13 -12.52 -27.62
N VAL A 104 1.13 -13.27 -27.14
CA VAL A 104 1.33 -14.69 -26.80
C VAL A 104 1.71 -15.51 -28.02
N ARG A 105 1.06 -15.30 -29.18
CA ARG A 105 1.41 -16.00 -30.43
C ARG A 105 2.85 -15.74 -30.86
N LEU A 106 3.33 -14.50 -30.74
CA LEU A 106 4.71 -14.16 -31.07
C LEU A 106 5.70 -14.86 -30.13
N ALA A 107 5.48 -14.74 -28.81
CA ALA A 107 6.33 -15.37 -27.81
C ALA A 107 6.33 -16.90 -27.94
N ARG A 108 5.15 -17.54 -28.09
CA ARG A 108 5.06 -18.99 -28.22
C ARG A 108 5.75 -19.52 -29.45
N LYS A 109 5.55 -18.86 -30.60
CA LYS A 109 6.21 -19.27 -31.85
C LYS A 109 7.72 -19.37 -31.68
N VAL A 110 8.34 -18.36 -31.05
CA VAL A 110 9.79 -18.33 -30.87
C VAL A 110 10.24 -19.34 -29.80
N ALA A 111 9.52 -19.44 -28.69
CA ALA A 111 9.83 -20.42 -27.65
C ALA A 111 9.68 -21.87 -28.15
N ASP A 112 8.72 -22.16 -29.03
CA ASP A 112 8.52 -23.48 -29.66
C ASP A 112 9.64 -23.79 -30.63
N GLU A 113 10.06 -22.81 -31.44
CA GLU A 113 11.22 -22.89 -32.32
C GLU A 113 12.46 -23.30 -31.52
N PHE A 114 12.81 -22.58 -30.46
CA PHE A 114 13.98 -22.91 -29.62
C PHE A 114 13.84 -24.26 -28.90
N THR A 115 12.64 -24.58 -28.40
CA THR A 115 12.36 -25.88 -27.79
C THR A 115 12.58 -27.02 -28.77
N SER A 116 12.17 -26.87 -30.03
CA SER A 116 12.38 -27.87 -31.07
C SER A 116 13.86 -28.08 -31.41
N LEU A 117 14.68 -27.01 -31.35
CA LEU A 117 16.12 -27.07 -31.56
C LEU A 117 16.86 -27.78 -30.43
N THR A 118 16.35 -27.68 -29.19
CA THR A 118 16.95 -28.26 -27.99
C THR A 118 15.87 -28.80 -27.05
N PRO A 119 15.31 -30.00 -27.35
CA PRO A 119 14.14 -30.55 -26.66
C PRO A 119 14.33 -30.79 -25.15
N ASP A 120 15.56 -31.01 -24.72
CA ASP A 120 15.91 -31.25 -23.30
C ASP A 120 15.80 -29.98 -22.44
N LYS A 121 15.74 -28.80 -23.06
CA LYS A 121 15.56 -27.50 -22.40
C LYS A 121 14.24 -26.88 -22.88
N PRO A 122 13.05 -27.26 -22.40
CA PRO A 122 11.80 -26.60 -22.83
C PRO A 122 11.79 -25.11 -22.49
N ARG A 123 11.15 -24.27 -23.34
CA ARG A 123 11.04 -22.82 -23.14
C ARG A 123 9.60 -22.46 -22.81
N PHE A 124 9.43 -21.63 -21.80
CA PHE A 124 8.13 -21.25 -21.26
C PHE A 124 7.83 -19.79 -21.57
N VAL A 125 6.54 -19.49 -21.74
CA VAL A 125 6.03 -18.13 -21.94
C VAL A 125 5.25 -17.71 -20.70
N ALA A 126 5.69 -16.67 -20.02
CA ALA A 126 4.95 -16.04 -18.93
C ALA A 126 4.11 -14.88 -19.47
N GLY A 127 2.80 -14.91 -19.20
CA GLY A 127 1.91 -13.79 -19.50
C GLY A 127 2.18 -12.64 -18.53
N SER A 128 2.92 -11.61 -18.97
CA SER A 128 3.22 -10.43 -18.15
C SER A 128 1.97 -9.56 -17.98
N VAL A 129 1.68 -9.21 -16.74
CA VAL A 129 0.57 -8.37 -16.30
C VAL A 129 1.12 -7.30 -15.36
N GLY A 130 1.28 -6.07 -15.87
CA GLY A 130 1.72 -4.93 -15.08
C GLY A 130 0.62 -4.33 -14.20
N PRO A 131 0.94 -3.35 -13.34
CA PRO A 131 0.06 -2.90 -12.27
C PRO A 131 -0.98 -1.84 -12.67
N THR A 132 -1.04 -1.47 -13.96
CA THR A 132 -1.70 -0.27 -14.52
C THR A 132 -1.14 1.07 -14.00
N ASN A 133 -1.67 2.19 -14.48
CA ASN A 133 -1.35 3.54 -13.99
C ASN A 133 -2.33 4.06 -12.92
N LYS A 134 -3.27 3.23 -12.46
CA LYS A 134 -4.25 3.60 -11.42
C LYS A 134 -4.07 2.74 -10.17
N THR A 135 -4.45 3.26 -9.02
CA THR A 135 -4.36 2.59 -7.71
C THR A 135 -5.75 2.49 -7.10
N CYS A 136 -6.03 1.35 -6.47
CA CYS A 136 -7.25 1.14 -5.69
C CYS A 136 -7.06 1.48 -4.21
N SER A 137 -5.83 1.46 -3.67
CA SER A 137 -5.61 1.70 -2.25
C SER A 137 -5.48 3.18 -1.89
N MET A 138 -5.08 4.04 -2.83
CA MET A 138 -4.79 5.47 -2.57
C MET A 138 -5.66 6.42 -3.39
N SER A 139 -5.92 7.60 -2.84
CA SER A 139 -6.56 8.68 -3.59
C SER A 139 -5.52 9.47 -4.41
N PRO A 140 -5.78 9.76 -5.69
CA PRO A 140 -4.99 10.74 -6.45
C PRO A 140 -5.32 12.19 -6.09
N ASP A 141 -6.45 12.44 -5.40
CA ASP A 141 -6.86 13.77 -4.96
C ASP A 141 -6.57 13.96 -3.47
N VAL A 142 -5.64 14.86 -3.17
CA VAL A 142 -5.23 15.23 -1.80
C VAL A 142 -6.36 15.80 -0.98
N ASN A 143 -7.30 16.51 -1.62
CA ASN A 143 -8.42 17.15 -0.94
C ASN A 143 -9.53 16.16 -0.62
N ASN A 144 -9.55 15.01 -1.30
CA ASN A 144 -10.53 13.95 -1.08
C ASN A 144 -9.83 12.60 -0.87
N PRO A 145 -9.34 12.31 0.35
CA PRO A 145 -8.65 11.06 0.66
C PRO A 145 -9.54 9.81 0.49
N ALA A 146 -10.86 9.97 0.46
CA ALA A 146 -11.81 8.89 0.21
C ALA A 146 -12.01 8.57 -1.29
N PHE A 147 -11.60 9.46 -2.19
CA PHE A 147 -11.76 9.29 -3.64
C PHE A 147 -10.85 8.17 -4.18
N ARG A 148 -11.32 7.48 -5.21
CA ARG A 148 -10.53 6.51 -6.00
C ARG A 148 -10.80 6.78 -7.46
N ALA A 149 -9.74 6.84 -8.27
CA ALA A 149 -9.88 7.03 -9.72
C ALA A 149 -10.48 5.80 -10.42
N LEU A 150 -10.42 4.63 -9.78
CA LEU A 150 -10.92 3.37 -10.29
C LEU A 150 -11.39 2.51 -9.12
N SER A 151 -12.50 1.80 -9.30
CA SER A 151 -12.98 0.81 -8.33
C SER A 151 -12.24 -0.52 -8.46
N TYR A 152 -12.32 -1.34 -7.39
CA TYR A 152 -11.78 -2.71 -7.40
C TYR A 152 -12.38 -3.55 -8.53
N ASP A 153 -13.69 -3.43 -8.77
CA ASP A 153 -14.40 -4.22 -9.78
C ASP A 153 -13.96 -3.86 -11.20
N GLU A 154 -13.84 -2.55 -11.51
CA GLU A 154 -13.35 -2.11 -12.82
C GLU A 154 -11.91 -2.58 -13.07
N LEU A 155 -11.06 -2.58 -12.04
CA LEU A 155 -9.69 -3.08 -12.14
C LEU A 155 -9.65 -4.61 -12.33
N ALA A 156 -10.45 -5.36 -11.56
CA ALA A 156 -10.55 -6.81 -11.67
C ALA A 156 -11.08 -7.22 -13.06
N ASP A 157 -12.08 -6.51 -13.59
CA ASP A 157 -12.60 -6.75 -14.93
C ASP A 157 -11.54 -6.48 -16.02
N ALA A 158 -10.75 -5.40 -15.88
CA ALA A 158 -9.67 -5.09 -16.80
C ALA A 158 -8.55 -6.15 -16.80
N TYR A 159 -8.16 -6.65 -15.61
CA TYR A 159 -7.22 -7.77 -15.52
C TYR A 159 -7.81 -9.06 -16.07
N ARG A 160 -9.10 -9.34 -15.83
CA ARG A 160 -9.76 -10.56 -16.33
C ARG A 160 -9.75 -10.59 -17.85
N GLU A 161 -10.11 -9.49 -18.51
CA GLU A 161 -10.07 -9.38 -19.98
C GLU A 161 -8.68 -9.71 -20.54
N GLN A 162 -7.62 -9.15 -19.93
CA GLN A 162 -6.25 -9.41 -20.30
C GLN A 162 -5.88 -10.89 -20.09
N MET A 163 -6.12 -11.42 -18.88
CA MET A 163 -5.69 -12.76 -18.50
C MET A 163 -6.45 -13.85 -19.26
N GLU A 164 -7.73 -13.67 -19.57
CA GLU A 164 -8.47 -14.57 -20.46
C GLU A 164 -7.81 -14.66 -21.83
N ALA A 165 -7.43 -13.52 -22.41
CA ALA A 165 -6.73 -13.47 -23.70
C ALA A 165 -5.33 -14.14 -23.64
N LEU A 166 -4.60 -13.94 -22.53
CA LEU A 166 -3.30 -14.58 -22.32
C LEU A 166 -3.44 -16.12 -22.22
N LEU A 167 -4.39 -16.59 -21.42
CA LEU A 167 -4.66 -18.02 -21.20
C LEU A 167 -5.14 -18.71 -22.49
N GLU A 168 -6.06 -18.10 -23.22
CA GLU A 168 -6.49 -18.59 -24.54
C GLU A 168 -5.34 -18.64 -25.56
N GLY A 169 -4.39 -17.71 -25.46
CA GLY A 169 -3.19 -17.69 -26.28
C GLY A 169 -2.22 -18.84 -25.99
N GLY A 170 -2.34 -19.50 -24.85
CA GLY A 170 -1.50 -20.63 -24.44
C GLY A 170 -0.21 -20.23 -23.73
N VAL A 171 -0.28 -19.27 -22.79
CA VAL A 171 0.82 -19.00 -21.84
C VAL A 171 1.05 -20.19 -20.91
N ASP A 172 2.30 -20.35 -20.45
CA ASP A 172 2.72 -21.40 -19.53
C ASP A 172 2.59 -20.98 -18.05
N ALA A 173 2.51 -19.68 -17.77
CA ALA A 173 2.32 -19.07 -16.45
C ALA A 173 1.69 -17.67 -16.60
N LEU A 174 1.05 -17.15 -15.55
CA LEU A 174 0.70 -15.73 -15.44
C LEU A 174 1.66 -15.05 -14.47
N LEU A 175 2.22 -13.91 -14.87
CA LEU A 175 3.17 -13.12 -14.08
C LEU A 175 2.56 -11.75 -13.79
N ILE A 176 2.05 -11.57 -12.57
CA ILE A 176 1.60 -10.27 -12.07
C ILE A 176 2.84 -9.59 -11.47
N GLU A 177 3.34 -8.55 -12.13
CA GLU A 177 4.64 -7.98 -11.82
C GLU A 177 4.64 -6.47 -11.59
N THR A 178 5.74 -5.98 -11.01
CA THR A 178 5.91 -4.59 -10.61
C THR A 178 4.75 -4.14 -9.70
N ILE A 179 4.33 -5.02 -8.79
CA ILE A 179 3.23 -4.73 -7.87
C ILE A 179 3.68 -3.62 -6.92
N PHE A 180 3.11 -2.42 -7.09
CA PHE A 180 3.33 -1.28 -6.20
C PHE A 180 2.18 -1.09 -5.19
N ASP A 181 1.00 -1.63 -5.50
CA ASP A 181 -0.23 -1.58 -4.70
C ASP A 181 -0.77 -3.00 -4.51
N THR A 182 -0.84 -3.45 -3.26
CA THR A 182 -1.32 -4.80 -2.94
C THR A 182 -2.81 -4.98 -3.21
N LEU A 183 -3.62 -3.93 -3.14
CA LEU A 183 -5.05 -4.03 -3.49
C LEU A 183 -5.22 -4.27 -5.00
N ASN A 184 -4.37 -3.66 -5.83
CA ASN A 184 -4.30 -3.98 -7.26
C ASN A 184 -3.91 -5.45 -7.47
N ALA A 185 -2.90 -5.95 -6.75
CA ALA A 185 -2.51 -7.35 -6.83
C ALA A 185 -3.63 -8.30 -6.39
N LYS A 186 -4.39 -7.98 -5.34
CA LYS A 186 -5.57 -8.76 -4.93
C LYS A 186 -6.64 -8.76 -6.02
N ALA A 187 -6.87 -7.64 -6.71
CA ALA A 187 -7.78 -7.58 -7.86
C ALA A 187 -7.28 -8.45 -9.02
N ALA A 188 -5.98 -8.41 -9.32
CA ALA A 188 -5.37 -9.24 -10.35
C ALA A 188 -5.40 -10.74 -10.02
N ILE A 189 -5.16 -11.13 -8.75
CA ILE A 189 -5.28 -12.50 -8.26
C ILE A 189 -6.71 -13.01 -8.39
N PHE A 190 -7.68 -12.20 -7.97
CA PHE A 190 -9.11 -12.51 -8.11
C PHE A 190 -9.47 -12.72 -9.59
N ALA A 191 -9.03 -11.81 -10.46
CA ALA A 191 -9.22 -11.89 -11.91
C ALA A 191 -8.55 -13.13 -12.53
N ALA A 192 -7.34 -13.49 -12.07
CA ALA A 192 -6.63 -14.68 -12.53
C ALA A 192 -7.42 -15.95 -12.22
N GLY A 193 -7.95 -16.07 -11.00
CA GLY A 193 -8.82 -17.18 -10.61
C GLY A 193 -10.05 -17.29 -11.52
N GLN A 194 -10.76 -16.18 -11.74
CA GLN A 194 -11.92 -16.15 -12.63
C GLN A 194 -11.54 -16.48 -14.09
N ALA A 195 -10.46 -15.92 -14.60
CA ALA A 195 -10.02 -16.15 -15.98
C ALA A 195 -9.63 -17.62 -16.20
N MET A 196 -8.92 -18.25 -15.26
CA MET A 196 -8.58 -19.68 -15.31
C MET A 196 -9.84 -20.56 -15.29
N GLU A 197 -10.84 -20.23 -14.46
CA GLU A 197 -12.12 -20.94 -14.41
C GLU A 197 -12.92 -20.77 -15.72
N THR A 198 -13.02 -19.55 -16.24
CA THR A 198 -13.75 -19.23 -17.49
C THR A 198 -13.14 -19.94 -18.69
N VAL A 199 -11.81 -19.90 -18.83
CA VAL A 199 -11.10 -20.50 -19.97
C VAL A 199 -10.93 -22.02 -19.79
N GLY A 200 -10.97 -22.51 -18.54
CA GLY A 200 -10.75 -23.93 -18.21
C GLY A 200 -9.27 -24.34 -18.26
N VAL A 201 -8.35 -23.39 -18.07
CA VAL A 201 -6.90 -23.60 -18.13
C VAL A 201 -6.27 -23.07 -16.84
N HIS A 202 -5.59 -23.95 -16.09
CA HIS A 202 -4.86 -23.59 -14.88
C HIS A 202 -3.36 -23.60 -15.14
N VAL A 203 -2.72 -22.46 -14.90
CA VAL A 203 -1.27 -22.28 -15.02
C VAL A 203 -0.69 -21.74 -13.71
N PRO A 204 0.61 -21.94 -13.44
CA PRO A 204 1.31 -21.32 -12.32
C PRO A 204 1.09 -19.79 -12.27
N LEU A 205 0.79 -19.27 -11.07
CA LEU A 205 0.66 -17.84 -10.80
C LEU A 205 1.92 -17.31 -10.13
N MET A 206 2.61 -16.38 -10.80
CA MET A 206 3.81 -15.72 -10.33
C MET A 206 3.49 -14.30 -9.90
N LEU A 207 4.01 -13.88 -8.76
CA LEU A 207 3.88 -12.51 -8.24
C LEU A 207 5.27 -11.88 -8.12
N SER A 208 5.42 -10.63 -8.57
CA SER A 208 6.64 -9.86 -8.33
C SER A 208 6.30 -8.47 -7.80
N VAL A 209 6.78 -8.18 -6.60
CA VAL A 209 6.53 -6.93 -5.88
C VAL A 209 7.69 -5.96 -6.04
N THR A 210 7.38 -4.67 -6.14
CA THR A 210 8.39 -3.62 -6.16
C THR A 210 8.39 -2.86 -4.84
N VAL A 211 9.58 -2.69 -4.27
CA VAL A 211 9.80 -1.90 -3.06
C VAL A 211 10.28 -0.50 -3.43
N SER A 212 9.73 0.53 -2.79
CA SER A 212 9.98 1.93 -3.14
C SER A 212 11.12 2.58 -2.34
N ASP A 213 11.54 1.97 -1.24
CA ASP A 213 12.54 2.53 -0.34
C ASP A 213 13.42 1.47 0.35
N ILE A 214 14.40 1.94 1.12
CA ILE A 214 15.29 1.11 1.93
C ILE A 214 14.53 0.42 3.08
N GLY A 215 13.36 0.96 3.46
CA GLY A 215 12.48 0.37 4.46
C GLY A 215 11.76 -0.90 4.00
N GLY A 216 11.90 -1.29 2.72
CA GLY A 216 11.31 -2.51 2.18
C GLY A 216 9.79 -2.46 2.08
N ARG A 217 9.23 -1.26 1.89
CA ARG A 217 7.79 -1.05 1.72
C ARG A 217 7.43 -0.89 0.25
N THR A 218 6.22 -1.32 -0.10
CA THR A 218 5.58 -0.98 -1.37
C THR A 218 5.24 0.52 -1.42
N LEU A 219 4.91 1.03 -2.61
CA LEU A 219 4.44 2.41 -2.74
C LEU A 219 3.16 2.67 -1.93
N SER A 220 2.30 1.65 -1.80
CA SER A 220 1.10 1.70 -0.94
C SER A 220 1.39 1.62 0.57
N GLY A 221 2.67 1.56 0.97
CA GLY A 221 3.16 1.62 2.35
C GLY A 221 3.25 0.28 3.06
N GLN A 222 2.97 -0.83 2.39
CA GLN A 222 2.90 -2.16 3.01
C GLN A 222 4.28 -2.83 3.06
N THR A 223 4.61 -3.49 4.17
CA THR A 223 5.86 -4.29 4.28
C THR A 223 5.77 -5.59 3.49
N LEU A 224 6.91 -6.19 3.13
CA LEU A 224 6.94 -7.49 2.44
C LEU A 224 6.26 -8.62 3.24
N ASP A 225 6.45 -8.66 4.56
CA ASP A 225 5.78 -9.63 5.44
C ASP A 225 4.25 -9.48 5.38
N ALA A 226 3.77 -8.23 5.39
CA ALA A 226 2.34 -7.91 5.30
C ALA A 226 1.76 -8.22 3.91
N PHE A 227 2.55 -8.00 2.85
CA PHE A 227 2.21 -8.38 1.48
C PHE A 227 2.02 -9.90 1.38
N LEU A 228 2.96 -10.70 1.90
CA LEU A 228 2.84 -12.16 1.92
C LEU A 228 1.55 -12.60 2.63
N ALA A 229 1.22 -11.99 3.77
CA ALA A 229 -0.03 -12.28 4.46
C ALA A 229 -1.28 -11.91 3.64
N SER A 230 -1.25 -10.80 2.90
CA SER A 230 -2.35 -10.34 2.02
C SER A 230 -2.63 -11.31 0.86
N VAL A 231 -1.59 -11.90 0.27
CA VAL A 231 -1.73 -12.70 -0.96
C VAL A 231 -1.72 -14.21 -0.75
N GLN A 232 -1.41 -14.70 0.46
CA GLN A 232 -1.25 -16.15 0.74
C GLN A 232 -2.47 -17.04 0.43
N HIS A 233 -3.64 -16.43 0.22
CA HIS A 233 -4.87 -17.15 -0.14
C HIS A 233 -4.82 -17.71 -1.57
N ALA A 234 -3.97 -17.15 -2.42
CA ALA A 234 -3.78 -17.59 -3.80
C ALA A 234 -2.87 -18.81 -3.88
N ASP A 235 -3.06 -19.63 -4.93
CA ASP A 235 -2.16 -20.75 -5.24
C ASP A 235 -0.89 -20.24 -5.95
N ILE A 236 -0.07 -19.52 -5.19
CA ILE A 236 1.13 -18.84 -5.68
C ILE A 236 2.20 -19.87 -6.00
N PHE A 237 2.73 -19.80 -7.21
CA PHE A 237 3.89 -20.57 -7.64
C PHE A 237 5.19 -19.92 -7.20
N SER A 238 5.37 -18.64 -7.52
CA SER A 238 6.53 -17.87 -7.09
C SER A 238 6.16 -16.48 -6.60
N VAL A 239 6.92 -15.97 -5.63
CA VAL A 239 6.89 -14.58 -5.19
C VAL A 239 8.30 -13.99 -5.32
N GLY A 240 8.41 -12.75 -5.79
CA GLY A 240 9.72 -12.19 -6.05
C GLY A 240 9.76 -10.68 -6.04
N LEU A 241 10.92 -10.16 -6.44
CA LEU A 241 11.20 -8.74 -6.48
C LEU A 241 11.74 -8.33 -7.85
N ASN A 242 11.26 -7.19 -8.34
CA ASN A 242 11.72 -6.58 -9.57
C ASN A 242 11.63 -5.05 -9.56
N CYS A 243 12.36 -4.45 -10.50
CA CYS A 243 12.42 -3.00 -10.69
C CYS A 243 12.93 -2.24 -9.44
N SER A 244 12.86 -0.90 -9.47
CA SER A 244 13.32 0.08 -8.47
C SER A 244 14.81 0.07 -8.12
N PHE A 245 15.39 -1.10 -7.91
CA PHE A 245 16.72 -1.29 -7.33
C PHE A 245 17.60 -2.19 -8.20
N GLY A 246 18.91 -2.01 -8.08
CA GLY A 246 19.91 -2.92 -8.62
C GLY A 246 20.06 -4.17 -7.75
N ALA A 247 20.90 -5.12 -8.19
CA ALA A 247 21.04 -6.40 -7.51
C ALA A 247 21.53 -6.25 -6.06
N ARG A 248 22.60 -5.49 -5.81
CA ARG A 248 23.07 -5.29 -4.43
C ARG A 248 21.98 -4.79 -3.46
N GLN A 249 21.13 -3.85 -3.89
CA GLN A 249 20.09 -3.29 -3.03
C GLN A 249 18.89 -4.23 -2.85
N LEU A 250 18.63 -5.15 -3.79
CA LEU A 250 17.54 -6.12 -3.66
C LEU A 250 17.83 -7.21 -2.63
N LYS A 251 19.11 -7.57 -2.45
CA LYS A 251 19.53 -8.72 -1.64
C LYS A 251 18.89 -8.82 -0.25
N PRO A 252 18.88 -7.76 0.59
CA PRO A 252 18.34 -7.87 1.95
C PRO A 252 16.85 -8.21 1.98
N PHE A 253 16.11 -7.79 0.94
CA PHE A 253 14.69 -8.10 0.80
C PHE A 253 14.45 -9.53 0.31
N LEU A 254 15.37 -10.07 -0.50
CA LEU A 254 15.35 -11.49 -0.87
C LEU A 254 15.65 -12.39 0.34
N GLU A 255 16.59 -12.00 1.21
CA GLU A 255 16.84 -12.69 2.48
C GLU A 255 15.57 -12.71 3.35
N GLN A 256 14.85 -11.58 3.44
CA GLN A 256 13.58 -11.50 4.15
C GLN A 256 12.52 -12.45 3.57
N LEU A 257 12.36 -12.48 2.24
CA LEU A 257 11.43 -13.39 1.58
C LEU A 257 11.83 -14.86 1.79
N ALA A 258 13.12 -15.20 1.67
CA ALA A 258 13.64 -16.56 1.83
C ALA A 258 13.35 -17.17 3.21
N VAL A 259 13.20 -16.35 4.24
CA VAL A 259 12.90 -16.82 5.60
C VAL A 259 11.41 -17.10 5.81
N ARG A 260 10.51 -16.48 5.03
CA ARG A 260 9.06 -16.50 5.29
C ARG A 260 8.18 -17.03 4.16
N ALA A 261 8.63 -16.99 2.91
CA ALA A 261 7.80 -17.30 1.76
C ALA A 261 7.71 -18.82 1.54
N PRO A 262 6.51 -19.44 1.64
CA PRO A 262 6.33 -20.86 1.32
C PRO A 262 6.23 -21.11 -0.19
N TYR A 263 6.87 -20.26 -1.01
CA TYR A 263 6.79 -20.23 -2.47
C TYR A 263 8.20 -20.22 -3.07
N TYR A 264 8.31 -20.47 -4.38
CA TYR A 264 9.56 -20.25 -5.08
C TYR A 264 9.89 -18.75 -5.14
N ILE A 265 11.17 -18.39 -5.15
CA ILE A 265 11.60 -16.99 -5.13
C ILE A 265 12.13 -16.57 -6.50
N SER A 266 11.59 -15.48 -7.03
CA SER A 266 12.09 -14.83 -8.26
C SER A 266 12.79 -13.51 -7.96
N ALA A 267 13.86 -13.21 -8.69
CA ALA A 267 14.56 -11.93 -8.58
C ALA A 267 15.06 -11.46 -9.95
N TYR A 268 14.64 -10.28 -10.38
CA TYR A 268 15.08 -9.69 -11.64
C TYR A 268 15.32 -8.18 -11.48
N PRO A 269 16.51 -7.80 -10.95
CA PRO A 269 16.83 -6.41 -10.64
C PRO A 269 17.11 -5.57 -11.90
N ASN A 270 17.14 -4.25 -11.72
CA ASN A 270 17.63 -3.33 -12.76
C ASN A 270 19.15 -3.46 -12.95
N ALA A 271 19.67 -2.99 -14.09
CA ALA A 271 21.11 -2.84 -14.36
C ALA A 271 21.71 -1.64 -13.57
N GLY A 272 21.53 -1.66 -12.25
CA GLY A 272 21.84 -0.55 -11.36
C GLY A 272 20.76 0.52 -11.33
N LEU A 273 21.08 1.65 -10.69
CA LEU A 273 20.24 2.84 -10.76
C LEU A 273 20.55 3.61 -12.06
N PRO A 274 19.55 4.24 -12.70
CA PRO A 274 19.81 5.05 -13.87
C PRO A 274 20.74 6.21 -13.52
N ASN A 275 21.69 6.47 -14.40
CA ASN A 275 22.66 7.54 -14.27
C ASN A 275 22.03 8.89 -14.61
N SER A 276 22.85 9.93 -14.55
CA SER A 276 22.41 11.30 -14.79
C SER A 276 21.76 11.54 -16.16
N LEU A 277 22.04 10.69 -17.14
CA LEU A 277 21.56 10.80 -18.51
C LEU A 277 20.40 9.82 -18.79
N GLY A 278 19.82 9.21 -17.75
CA GLY A 278 18.75 8.22 -17.90
C GLY A 278 19.23 6.91 -18.54
N THR A 279 20.53 6.60 -18.44
CA THR A 279 21.15 5.37 -18.98
C THR A 279 21.67 4.50 -17.83
N TYR A 280 21.87 3.21 -18.08
CA TYR A 280 22.33 2.27 -17.05
C TYR A 280 23.83 1.98 -17.22
N ASP A 281 24.62 2.30 -16.19
CA ASP A 281 26.09 2.20 -16.24
C ASP A 281 26.61 0.82 -15.78
N GLN A 282 25.81 0.05 -15.04
CA GLN A 282 26.26 -1.25 -14.53
C GLN A 282 26.48 -2.21 -15.69
N THR A 283 27.65 -2.84 -15.80
CA THR A 283 27.92 -3.77 -16.89
C THR A 283 27.30 -5.16 -16.65
N PRO A 284 27.14 -6.01 -17.68
CA PRO A 284 26.74 -7.40 -17.51
C PRO A 284 27.57 -8.16 -16.47
N ALA A 285 28.90 -8.00 -16.52
CA ALA A 285 29.82 -8.67 -15.60
C ALA A 285 29.66 -8.19 -14.15
N ASP A 286 29.44 -6.88 -13.95
CA ASP A 286 29.23 -6.31 -12.61
C ASP A 286 27.91 -6.81 -12.01
N MET A 287 26.83 -6.79 -12.78
CA MET A 287 25.52 -7.29 -12.33
C MET A 287 25.57 -8.80 -12.04
N ALA A 288 26.24 -9.57 -12.90
CA ALA A 288 26.45 -11.01 -12.72
C ALA A 288 27.23 -11.30 -11.43
N HIS A 289 28.23 -10.49 -11.08
CA HIS A 289 28.95 -10.62 -9.81
C HIS A 289 28.01 -10.42 -8.61
N GLU A 290 27.10 -9.45 -8.65
CA GLU A 290 26.14 -9.21 -7.57
C GLU A 290 25.08 -10.31 -7.48
N VAL A 291 24.49 -10.72 -8.61
CA VAL A 291 23.48 -11.80 -8.67
C VAL A 291 24.05 -13.15 -8.21
N LYS A 292 25.34 -13.38 -8.40
CA LYS A 292 26.03 -14.59 -7.94
C LYS A 292 25.89 -14.79 -6.42
N GLU A 293 25.75 -13.73 -5.63
CA GLU A 293 25.51 -13.84 -4.18
C GLU A 293 24.16 -14.49 -3.89
N TYR A 294 23.10 -14.15 -4.64
CA TYR A 294 21.77 -14.75 -4.47
C TYR A 294 21.80 -16.27 -4.64
N ILE A 295 22.57 -16.72 -5.64
CA ILE A 295 22.71 -18.12 -6.00
C ILE A 295 23.51 -18.86 -4.92
N HIS A 296 24.63 -18.29 -4.47
CA HIS A 296 25.47 -18.91 -3.45
C HIS A 296 24.79 -19.04 -2.09
N GLU A 297 23.95 -18.06 -1.74
CA GLU A 297 23.21 -18.07 -0.47
C GLU A 297 21.88 -18.82 -0.57
N GLY A 298 21.54 -19.37 -1.75
CA GLY A 298 20.33 -20.16 -1.95
C GLY A 298 19.05 -19.35 -1.75
N LEU A 299 19.03 -18.10 -2.21
CA LEU A 299 17.92 -17.16 -2.02
C LEU A 299 16.87 -17.20 -3.14
N VAL A 300 17.19 -17.82 -4.28
CA VAL A 300 16.37 -17.72 -5.51
C VAL A 300 16.15 -19.06 -6.21
N ASN A 301 15.04 -19.13 -6.93
CA ASN A 301 14.67 -20.22 -7.85
C ASN A 301 14.60 -19.73 -9.30
N ILE A 302 14.31 -18.44 -9.51
CA ILE A 302 14.20 -17.82 -10.83
C ILE A 302 15.00 -16.51 -10.81
N ILE A 303 15.89 -16.32 -11.77
CA ILE A 303 16.67 -15.08 -11.93
C ILE A 303 16.45 -14.47 -13.30
N GLY A 304 16.42 -13.14 -13.41
CA GLY A 304 16.26 -12.44 -14.68
C GLY A 304 16.79 -11.01 -14.61
N GLY A 305 16.34 -10.17 -15.53
CA GLY A 305 16.68 -8.74 -15.54
C GLY A 305 15.45 -7.86 -15.74
N CYS A 306 15.46 -6.66 -15.16
CA CYS A 306 14.46 -5.63 -15.40
C CYS A 306 15.10 -4.46 -16.18
N CYS A 307 14.80 -3.21 -15.82
CA CYS A 307 15.17 -2.04 -16.61
C CYS A 307 16.69 -1.92 -16.79
N GLY A 308 17.11 -1.63 -18.02
CA GLY A 308 18.53 -1.51 -18.40
C GLY A 308 19.21 -2.82 -18.79
N THR A 309 18.56 -3.96 -18.58
CA THR A 309 19.14 -5.27 -18.93
C THR A 309 18.87 -5.64 -20.39
N THR A 310 19.87 -6.27 -21.01
CA THR A 310 19.83 -6.78 -22.39
C THR A 310 20.14 -8.28 -22.40
N ASP A 311 20.09 -8.89 -23.57
CA ASP A 311 20.51 -10.29 -23.79
C ASP A 311 21.94 -10.57 -23.31
N ALA A 312 22.84 -9.57 -23.36
CA ALA A 312 24.20 -9.69 -22.82
C ALA A 312 24.23 -9.97 -21.30
N TYR A 313 23.27 -9.43 -20.52
CA TYR A 313 23.19 -9.68 -19.07
C TYR A 313 22.68 -11.10 -18.80
N ILE A 314 21.66 -11.53 -19.54
CA ILE A 314 21.08 -12.86 -19.42
C ILE A 314 22.10 -13.95 -19.79
N ALA A 315 22.98 -13.68 -20.75
CA ALA A 315 24.04 -14.61 -21.15
C ALA A 315 25.01 -14.97 -20.02
N GLU A 316 25.26 -14.04 -19.08
CA GLU A 316 26.15 -14.26 -17.94
C GLU A 316 25.57 -15.28 -16.92
N TYR A 317 24.24 -15.38 -16.84
CA TYR A 317 23.57 -16.18 -15.80
C TYR A 317 23.69 -17.68 -16.03
N SER A 318 23.73 -18.15 -17.28
CA SER A 318 23.78 -19.58 -17.62
C SER A 318 24.96 -20.31 -16.94
N SER A 319 26.14 -19.69 -16.89
CA SER A 319 27.30 -20.26 -16.21
C SER A 319 27.23 -20.17 -14.69
N LEU A 320 26.54 -19.15 -14.14
CA LEU A 320 26.43 -18.94 -12.70
C LEU A 320 25.52 -19.97 -12.03
N ILE A 321 24.45 -20.39 -12.70
CA ILE A 321 23.48 -21.34 -12.14
C ILE A 321 23.90 -22.81 -12.32
N ALA A 322 24.95 -23.09 -13.09
CA ALA A 322 25.39 -24.45 -13.37
C ALA A 322 25.83 -25.17 -12.08
N GLY A 323 25.06 -26.20 -11.67
CA GLY A 323 25.32 -26.95 -10.43
C GLY A 323 24.90 -26.22 -9.15
N ALA A 324 24.24 -25.07 -9.26
CA ALA A 324 23.69 -24.36 -8.10
C ALA A 324 22.48 -25.11 -7.52
N THR A 325 22.29 -24.99 -6.21
CA THR A 325 21.11 -25.53 -5.52
C THR A 325 20.04 -24.44 -5.45
N PRO A 326 18.82 -24.67 -5.97
CA PRO A 326 17.73 -23.71 -5.86
C PRO A 326 17.30 -23.51 -4.40
N HIS A 327 16.72 -22.35 -4.10
CA HIS A 327 16.08 -22.10 -2.81
C HIS A 327 15.00 -23.15 -2.50
N GLN A 328 14.91 -23.57 -1.24
CA GLN A 328 13.86 -24.46 -0.77
C GLN A 328 12.79 -23.64 -0.05
N PRO A 329 11.54 -23.60 -0.58
CA PRO A 329 10.45 -22.89 0.08
C PRO A 329 10.26 -23.35 1.53
N VAL A 330 9.97 -22.40 2.43
CA VAL A 330 9.71 -22.73 3.83
C VAL A 330 8.34 -23.40 4.00
N PRO A 331 8.09 -24.10 5.12
CA PRO A 331 6.74 -24.61 5.42
C PRO A 331 5.71 -23.47 5.48
N ARG A 332 4.46 -23.79 5.10
CA ARG A 332 3.35 -22.84 5.25
C ARG A 332 3.17 -22.47 6.72
N PRO A 333 2.79 -21.22 7.04
CA PRO A 333 2.61 -20.79 8.42
C PRO A 333 1.47 -21.55 9.09
N GLU A 334 1.70 -21.94 10.35
CA GLU A 334 0.70 -22.59 11.23
C GLU A 334 0.00 -21.58 12.16
N ASN A 335 0.35 -20.30 12.05
CA ASN A 335 -0.26 -19.22 12.83
C ASN A 335 -1.23 -18.43 11.95
N LEU A 336 -2.25 -17.84 12.56
CA LEU A 336 -3.08 -16.84 11.89
C LEU A 336 -2.22 -15.62 11.54
N TRP A 337 -2.16 -15.32 10.25
CA TRP A 337 -1.55 -14.12 9.70
C TRP A 337 -2.64 -13.17 9.21
N LEU A 338 -2.63 -11.97 9.76
CA LEU A 338 -3.45 -10.84 9.34
C LEU A 338 -2.53 -9.70 8.91
N SER A 339 -3.05 -8.74 8.16
CA SER A 339 -2.26 -7.56 7.83
C SER A 339 -3.10 -6.30 7.65
N GLY A 340 -2.53 -5.18 8.10
CA GLY A 340 -2.80 -3.86 7.54
C GLY A 340 -1.67 -3.51 6.58
N LEU A 341 -0.96 -2.41 6.84
CA LEU A 341 0.35 -2.12 6.25
C LEU A 341 1.47 -2.98 6.87
N GLU A 342 1.23 -3.54 8.06
CA GLU A 342 2.17 -4.39 8.79
C GLU A 342 1.56 -5.76 9.09
N LEU A 343 2.42 -6.77 9.28
CA LEU A 343 2.03 -8.13 9.60
C LEU A 343 1.60 -8.19 11.07
N LEU A 344 0.41 -8.73 11.31
CA LEU A 344 0.01 -9.24 12.62
C LEU A 344 0.04 -10.76 12.57
N GLU A 345 1.04 -11.35 13.21
CA GLU A 345 1.14 -12.79 13.41
C GLU A 345 0.62 -13.16 14.81
N VAL A 346 -0.45 -13.95 14.86
CA VAL A 346 -1.05 -14.43 16.11
C VAL A 346 -0.31 -15.69 16.56
N LYS A 347 0.72 -15.49 17.39
CA LYS A 347 1.53 -16.58 17.94
C LYS A 347 0.99 -17.05 19.29
N PRO A 348 1.22 -18.32 19.68
CA PRO A 348 0.90 -18.82 21.01
C PRO A 348 1.53 -18.00 22.15
N GLU A 349 2.68 -17.35 21.92
CA GLU A 349 3.34 -16.51 22.93
C GLU A 349 2.72 -15.09 23.05
N ASN A 350 1.99 -14.64 22.03
CA ASN A 350 1.21 -13.40 22.09
C ASN A 350 -0.16 -13.74 22.70
N ASN A 351 -0.23 -13.66 24.03
CA ASN A 351 -1.30 -14.19 24.88
C ASN A 351 -2.75 -13.86 24.47
N PHE A 352 -3.02 -12.73 23.79
CA PHE A 352 -4.37 -12.33 23.40
C PHE A 352 -4.37 -11.16 22.40
N VAL A 353 -5.19 -11.24 21.35
CA VAL A 353 -5.37 -10.17 20.35
C VAL A 353 -6.54 -9.27 20.74
N ASN A 354 -6.24 -7.99 21.02
CA ASN A 354 -7.27 -6.98 21.29
C ASN A 354 -7.85 -6.42 19.98
N VAL A 355 -9.15 -6.66 19.75
CA VAL A 355 -9.92 -6.07 18.65
C VAL A 355 -10.71 -4.88 19.19
N GLY A 356 -10.42 -3.66 18.69
CA GLY A 356 -11.02 -2.43 19.20
C GLY A 356 -12.49 -2.25 18.80
N GLU A 357 -13.41 -2.22 19.79
CA GLU A 357 -14.87 -2.19 19.61
C GLU A 357 -15.52 -0.82 19.30
N ARG A 358 -14.76 0.29 19.39
CA ARG A 358 -15.37 1.64 19.46
C ARG A 358 -15.80 2.22 18.12
N CYS A 359 -15.33 1.67 17.00
CA CYS A 359 -15.72 2.07 15.64
C CYS A 359 -17.00 1.35 15.19
N ASN A 360 -17.99 1.31 16.08
CA ASN A 360 -19.23 0.59 15.89
C ASN A 360 -20.41 1.54 16.09
N VAL A 361 -21.21 1.78 15.05
CA VAL A 361 -22.36 2.71 15.12
C VAL A 361 -23.44 2.23 16.09
N ALA A 362 -23.66 0.91 16.21
CA ALA A 362 -24.62 0.35 17.16
C ALA A 362 -24.12 0.40 18.62
N GLY A 363 -22.81 0.24 18.83
CA GLY A 363 -22.17 0.16 20.16
C GLY A 363 -21.69 1.51 20.73
N SER A 364 -21.41 2.50 19.87
CA SER A 364 -20.76 3.76 20.25
C SER A 364 -21.59 4.97 19.82
N ARG A 365 -22.30 5.59 20.78
CA ARG A 365 -23.09 6.81 20.55
C ARG A 365 -22.27 7.95 19.95
N LYS A 366 -21.00 8.08 20.36
CA LYS A 366 -20.09 9.10 19.83
C LYS A 366 -19.78 8.81 18.35
N PHE A 367 -19.46 7.56 18.02
CA PHE A 367 -19.13 7.18 16.65
C PHE A 367 -20.35 7.34 15.72
N LEU A 368 -21.52 6.83 16.12
CA LEU A 368 -22.78 7.01 15.38
C LEU A 368 -23.06 8.49 15.06
N ARG A 369 -22.94 9.37 16.07
CA ARG A 369 -23.13 10.81 15.86
C ARG A 369 -22.17 11.36 14.81
N LEU A 370 -20.88 11.02 14.91
CA LEU A 370 -19.86 11.54 14.00
C LEU A 370 -20.06 11.05 12.56
N ILE A 371 -20.41 9.78 12.35
CA ILE A 371 -20.72 9.24 11.02
C ILE A 371 -21.98 9.88 10.44
N ASN A 372 -23.04 10.03 11.25
CA ASN A 372 -24.28 10.67 10.82
C ASN A 372 -24.07 12.15 10.46
N GLU A 373 -23.25 12.87 11.24
CA GLU A 373 -22.88 14.27 10.98
C GLU A 373 -21.78 14.43 9.90
N LYS A 374 -21.31 13.33 9.28
CA LYS A 374 -20.23 13.32 8.28
C LYS A 374 -18.90 13.90 8.78
N LYS A 375 -18.69 13.88 10.10
CA LYS A 375 -17.45 14.31 10.77
C LYS A 375 -16.42 13.19 10.79
N TYR A 376 -16.03 12.73 9.60
CA TYR A 376 -15.17 11.57 9.45
C TYR A 376 -13.79 11.75 10.07
N ASP A 377 -13.23 12.97 10.08
CA ASP A 377 -11.94 13.25 10.70
C ASP A 377 -11.93 13.02 12.21
N GLU A 378 -12.99 13.47 12.87
CA GLU A 378 -13.19 13.18 14.29
C GLU A 378 -13.43 11.67 14.52
N ALA A 379 -14.11 10.99 13.59
CA ALA A 379 -14.32 9.54 13.67
C ALA A 379 -13.00 8.76 13.50
N LEU A 380 -12.10 9.20 12.62
CA LEU A 380 -10.75 8.62 12.46
C LEU A 380 -9.93 8.77 13.75
N SER A 381 -10.12 9.84 14.53
CA SER A 381 -9.44 9.99 15.82
C SER A 381 -9.84 8.89 16.82
N ILE A 382 -11.08 8.36 16.74
CA ILE A 382 -11.53 7.23 17.56
C ILE A 382 -10.76 5.96 17.15
N ALA A 383 -10.68 5.67 15.85
CA ALA A 383 -9.92 4.53 15.34
C ALA A 383 -8.43 4.62 15.73
N ARG A 384 -7.80 5.78 15.54
CA ARG A 384 -6.41 6.02 15.92
C ARG A 384 -6.16 5.80 17.41
N ARG A 385 -7.02 6.37 18.26
CA ARG A 385 -6.89 6.23 19.72
C ARG A 385 -6.99 4.77 20.15
N GLN A 386 -7.84 3.96 19.53
CA GLN A 386 -7.89 2.53 19.84
C GLN A 386 -6.56 1.83 19.57
N VAL A 387 -5.88 2.15 18.48
CA VAL A 387 -4.56 1.58 18.16
C VAL A 387 -3.52 2.05 19.18
N GLU A 388 -3.53 3.34 19.52
CA GLU A 388 -2.64 3.91 20.55
C GLU A 388 -2.86 3.28 21.93
N ASP A 389 -4.11 2.95 22.27
CA ASP A 389 -4.52 2.27 23.50
C ASP A 389 -4.25 0.74 23.47
N GLY A 390 -3.68 0.21 22.37
CA GLY A 390 -3.24 -1.19 22.28
C GLY A 390 -4.15 -2.14 21.49
N ALA A 391 -5.11 -1.63 20.71
CA ALA A 391 -5.82 -2.45 19.73
C ALA A 391 -4.87 -2.91 18.62
N GLN A 392 -4.82 -4.22 18.41
CA GLN A 392 -4.03 -4.84 17.35
C GLN A 392 -4.86 -5.07 16.09
N VAL A 393 -6.18 -5.04 16.19
CA VAL A 393 -7.15 -5.08 15.09
C VAL A 393 -8.25 -4.05 15.40
N ILE A 394 -8.86 -3.44 14.40
CA ILE A 394 -10.00 -2.52 14.61
C ILE A 394 -11.27 -3.13 14.03
N ASP A 395 -12.30 -3.27 14.86
CA ASP A 395 -13.65 -3.65 14.42
C ASP A 395 -14.39 -2.42 13.90
N ILE A 396 -14.96 -2.53 12.71
CA ILE A 396 -15.67 -1.43 12.04
C ILE A 396 -17.07 -1.91 11.66
N ASN A 397 -18.07 -1.30 12.27
CA ASN A 397 -19.48 -1.57 12.02
C ASN A 397 -20.21 -0.28 11.65
N MET A 398 -20.91 -0.31 10.51
CA MET A 398 -21.69 0.80 9.95
C MET A 398 -23.19 0.49 9.84
N ASP A 399 -23.66 -0.58 10.49
CA ASP A 399 -25.05 -1.01 10.44
C ASP A 399 -25.94 -0.14 11.35
N ASP A 400 -26.64 0.80 10.73
CA ASP A 400 -27.73 1.55 11.36
C ASP A 400 -28.89 1.71 10.37
N GLY A 401 -30.13 1.74 10.88
CA GLY A 401 -31.32 1.84 10.03
C GLY A 401 -31.45 3.17 9.27
N LEU A 402 -30.71 4.20 9.70
CA LEU A 402 -30.71 5.54 9.10
C LEU A 402 -29.51 5.79 8.18
N LEU A 403 -28.53 4.88 8.13
CA LEU A 403 -27.32 5.02 7.35
C LEU A 403 -27.33 4.11 6.12
N ASP A 404 -26.73 4.58 5.02
CA ASP A 404 -26.31 3.71 3.95
C ASP A 404 -25.00 3.02 4.34
N ALA A 405 -25.12 1.92 5.09
CA ALA A 405 -23.99 1.17 5.62
C ALA A 405 -22.93 0.81 4.57
N ARG A 406 -23.33 0.53 3.32
CA ARG A 406 -22.40 0.20 2.24
C ARG A 406 -21.54 1.40 1.87
N THR A 407 -22.17 2.56 1.69
CA THR A 407 -21.48 3.81 1.38
C THR A 407 -20.60 4.25 2.55
N GLU A 408 -21.11 4.23 3.78
CA GLU A 408 -20.34 4.62 4.97
C GLU A 408 -19.13 3.73 5.21
N MET A 409 -19.28 2.40 5.05
CA MET A 409 -18.17 1.46 5.17
C MET A 409 -17.08 1.77 4.13
N THR A 410 -17.47 1.91 2.87
CA THR A 410 -16.55 2.21 1.76
C THR A 410 -15.79 3.51 2.02
N THR A 411 -16.51 4.60 2.33
CA THR A 411 -15.91 5.91 2.61
C THR A 411 -14.96 5.85 3.79
N PHE A 412 -15.37 5.26 4.91
CA PHE A 412 -14.55 5.23 6.11
C PHE A 412 -13.30 4.36 5.95
N LEU A 413 -13.38 3.22 5.25
CA LEU A 413 -12.21 2.39 4.95
C LEU A 413 -11.23 3.08 4.00
N HIS A 414 -11.73 3.79 2.97
CA HIS A 414 -10.86 4.59 2.11
C HIS A 414 -10.11 5.69 2.88
N LEU A 415 -10.77 6.31 3.86
CA LEU A 415 -10.15 7.29 4.75
C LEU A 415 -9.13 6.65 5.69
N ILE A 416 -9.42 5.47 6.26
CA ILE A 416 -8.47 4.72 7.09
C ILE A 416 -7.20 4.40 6.30
N ALA A 417 -7.32 4.01 5.03
CA ALA A 417 -6.17 3.73 4.16
C ALA A 417 -5.24 4.96 3.98
N SER A 418 -5.77 6.18 4.17
CA SER A 418 -4.98 7.42 4.13
C SER A 418 -4.30 7.79 5.47
N GLU A 419 -4.55 7.04 6.55
CA GLU A 419 -4.02 7.28 7.89
C GLU A 419 -3.09 6.13 8.33
N PRO A 420 -1.76 6.23 8.13
CA PRO A 420 -0.85 5.09 8.31
C PRO A 420 -0.84 4.48 9.72
N GLU A 421 -1.06 5.29 10.75
CA GLU A 421 -1.16 4.82 12.14
C GLU A 421 -2.35 3.88 12.36
N ILE A 422 -3.42 4.07 11.59
CA ILE A 422 -4.62 3.22 11.61
C ILE A 422 -4.44 2.08 10.61
N ALA A 423 -3.99 2.39 9.40
CA ALA A 423 -3.82 1.42 8.33
C ALA A 423 -2.77 0.35 8.63
N ARG A 424 -1.83 0.57 9.56
CA ARG A 424 -0.83 -0.43 9.94
C ARG A 424 -1.45 -1.70 10.53
N VAL A 425 -2.55 -1.59 11.27
CA VAL A 425 -3.23 -2.75 11.87
C VAL A 425 -4.30 -3.33 10.94
N PRO A 426 -4.61 -4.63 11.02
CA PRO A 426 -5.71 -5.23 10.29
C PRO A 426 -7.07 -4.66 10.71
N VAL A 427 -8.04 -4.78 9.81
CA VAL A 427 -9.44 -4.39 10.04
C VAL A 427 -10.32 -5.63 10.11
N MET A 428 -11.22 -5.64 11.08
CA MET A 428 -12.36 -6.56 11.16
C MET A 428 -13.60 -5.83 10.60
N ILE A 429 -14.09 -6.27 9.44
CA ILE A 429 -15.26 -5.69 8.79
C ILE A 429 -16.49 -6.33 9.43
N ASP A 430 -17.26 -5.54 10.18
CA ASP A 430 -18.45 -5.99 10.90
C ASP A 430 -19.74 -5.50 10.23
N SER A 431 -20.56 -6.44 9.75
CA SER A 431 -21.90 -6.17 9.25
C SER A 431 -22.77 -7.41 9.21
N SER A 432 -24.06 -7.21 9.45
CA SER A 432 -25.13 -8.18 9.23
C SER A 432 -25.54 -8.31 7.75
N LYS A 433 -25.12 -7.36 6.90
CA LYS A 433 -25.45 -7.26 5.48
C LYS A 433 -24.28 -7.71 4.61
N TRP A 434 -24.50 -8.73 3.80
CA TRP A 434 -23.45 -9.34 2.99
C TRP A 434 -22.82 -8.38 1.98
N GLU A 435 -23.63 -7.51 1.37
CA GLU A 435 -23.19 -6.50 0.42
C GLU A 435 -22.25 -5.45 1.04
N VAL A 436 -22.36 -5.20 2.36
CA VAL A 436 -21.48 -4.29 3.11
C VAL A 436 -20.13 -4.97 3.36
N ILE A 437 -20.13 -6.25 3.73
CA ILE A 437 -18.91 -7.06 3.87
C ILE A 437 -18.11 -7.06 2.57
N VAL A 438 -18.76 -7.38 1.44
CA VAL A 438 -18.11 -7.41 0.13
C VAL A 438 -17.58 -6.04 -0.27
N ALA A 439 -18.33 -4.96 -0.01
CA ALA A 439 -17.84 -3.60 -0.25
C ALA A 439 -16.60 -3.29 0.59
N GLY A 440 -16.56 -3.69 1.86
CA GLY A 440 -15.39 -3.48 2.72
C GLY A 440 -14.16 -4.27 2.28
N LEU A 441 -14.33 -5.53 1.85
CA LEU A 441 -13.23 -6.38 1.36
C LEU A 441 -12.53 -5.76 0.14
N LYS A 442 -13.29 -5.07 -0.72
CA LYS A 442 -12.80 -4.37 -1.91
C LYS A 442 -12.00 -3.10 -1.59
N CYS A 443 -12.03 -2.61 -0.34
CA CYS A 443 -11.31 -1.41 0.08
C CYS A 443 -9.98 -1.69 0.79
N LEU A 444 -9.70 -2.94 1.18
CA LEU A 444 -8.60 -3.29 2.07
C LEU A 444 -7.46 -4.02 1.34
N GLN A 445 -6.28 -3.39 1.32
CA GLN A 445 -5.04 -3.99 0.77
C GLN A 445 -4.48 -5.12 1.65
N GLY A 446 -4.73 -5.05 2.96
CA GLY A 446 -4.33 -6.05 3.96
C GLY A 446 -5.19 -7.32 3.95
N LYS A 447 -4.76 -8.34 4.71
CA LYS A 447 -5.59 -9.49 5.07
C LYS A 447 -6.45 -9.14 6.29
N SER A 448 -7.72 -8.90 6.02
CA SER A 448 -8.75 -8.51 6.99
C SER A 448 -9.46 -9.71 7.62
N ILE A 449 -10.34 -9.42 8.58
CA ILE A 449 -11.28 -10.38 9.16
C ILE A 449 -12.71 -10.01 8.75
N VAL A 450 -13.50 -10.98 8.33
CA VAL A 450 -14.95 -10.81 8.12
C VAL A 450 -15.70 -11.17 9.40
N ASN A 451 -16.50 -10.24 9.92
CA ASN A 451 -17.37 -10.43 11.06
C ASN A 451 -18.83 -10.17 10.63
N SER A 452 -19.64 -11.19 10.36
CA SER A 452 -19.39 -12.62 10.47
C SER A 452 -20.26 -13.41 9.49
N ILE A 453 -19.99 -14.71 9.38
CA ILE A 453 -20.86 -15.67 8.69
C ILE A 453 -21.45 -16.68 9.69
N SER A 454 -22.53 -17.34 9.33
CA SER A 454 -23.20 -18.35 10.16
C SER A 454 -24.04 -19.32 9.33
N LEU A 455 -24.54 -20.39 9.94
CA LEU A 455 -25.44 -21.37 9.33
C LEU A 455 -26.92 -20.96 9.42
N LYS A 456 -27.23 -19.74 9.87
CA LYS A 456 -28.61 -19.27 10.12
C LYS A 456 -29.53 -19.38 8.90
N GLU A 457 -28.97 -19.19 7.69
CA GLU A 457 -29.71 -19.23 6.42
C GLU A 457 -29.48 -20.54 5.66
N GLY A 458 -28.96 -21.56 6.33
CA GLY A 458 -28.62 -22.85 5.75
C GLY A 458 -27.20 -22.94 5.20
N GLU A 459 -26.86 -24.16 4.81
CA GLU A 459 -25.52 -24.55 4.37
C GLU A 459 -25.08 -23.88 3.05
N ASP A 460 -25.98 -23.78 2.07
CA ASP A 460 -25.62 -23.29 0.73
C ASP A 460 -25.12 -21.85 0.77
N LYS A 461 -25.85 -20.96 1.48
CA LYS A 461 -25.44 -19.56 1.66
C LYS A 461 -24.18 -19.42 2.49
N PHE A 462 -24.03 -20.23 3.55
CA PHE A 462 -22.81 -20.26 4.35
C PHE A 462 -21.57 -20.59 3.49
N LEU A 463 -21.68 -21.61 2.63
CA LEU A 463 -20.61 -22.00 1.72
C LEU A 463 -20.37 -20.97 0.60
N GLU A 464 -21.42 -20.33 0.08
CA GLU A 464 -21.29 -19.23 -0.89
C GLU A 464 -20.48 -18.06 -0.30
N HIS A 465 -20.86 -17.60 0.89
CA HIS A 465 -20.14 -16.54 1.59
C HIS A 465 -18.69 -16.96 1.89
N ALA A 466 -18.48 -18.18 2.39
CA ALA A 466 -17.13 -18.67 2.69
C ALA A 466 -16.23 -18.76 1.44
N ARG A 467 -16.76 -19.20 0.28
CA ARG A 467 -16.00 -19.18 -0.99
C ARG A 467 -15.61 -17.77 -1.39
N THR A 468 -16.52 -16.82 -1.24
CA THR A 468 -16.26 -15.41 -1.55
C THR A 468 -15.16 -14.84 -0.64
N ILE A 469 -15.22 -15.12 0.67
CA ILE A 469 -14.18 -14.70 1.63
C ILE A 469 -12.83 -15.27 1.24
N LYS A 470 -12.78 -16.56 0.86
CA LYS A 470 -11.57 -17.23 0.40
C LYS A 470 -11.00 -16.57 -0.85
N GLN A 471 -11.85 -16.19 -1.81
CA GLN A 471 -11.45 -15.50 -3.04
C GLN A 471 -10.87 -14.10 -2.78
N TYR A 472 -11.39 -13.36 -1.78
CA TYR A 472 -10.84 -12.06 -1.37
C TYR A 472 -9.64 -12.17 -0.41
N GLY A 473 -9.36 -13.36 0.11
CA GLY A 473 -8.22 -13.65 0.96
C GLY A 473 -8.33 -13.14 2.40
N ALA A 474 -9.54 -13.13 2.97
CA ALA A 474 -9.77 -12.72 4.36
C ALA A 474 -9.91 -13.91 5.31
N ALA A 475 -9.62 -13.68 6.59
CA ALA A 475 -10.05 -14.57 7.67
C ALA A 475 -11.54 -14.33 7.99
N THR A 476 -12.18 -15.25 8.72
CA THR A 476 -13.61 -15.13 9.03
C THR A 476 -13.95 -15.50 10.47
N VAL A 477 -14.80 -14.68 11.08
CA VAL A 477 -15.55 -15.03 12.27
C VAL A 477 -16.77 -15.86 11.86
N VAL A 478 -16.93 -17.02 12.51
CA VAL A 478 -18.05 -17.93 12.35
C VAL A 478 -18.84 -17.93 13.65
N MET A 479 -20.02 -17.34 13.63
CA MET A 479 -20.92 -17.31 14.78
C MET A 479 -21.50 -18.70 15.02
N ALA A 480 -21.60 -19.12 16.28
CA ALA A 480 -22.33 -20.32 16.68
C ALA A 480 -23.86 -20.09 16.58
N PHE A 481 -24.34 -19.94 15.35
CA PHE A 481 -25.74 -19.70 15.00
C PHE A 481 -26.08 -20.56 13.77
N ASP A 482 -27.12 -21.38 13.89
CA ASP A 482 -27.60 -22.23 12.81
C ASP A 482 -29.11 -22.03 12.56
N GLU A 483 -29.72 -22.89 11.75
CA GLU A 483 -31.14 -22.84 11.39
C GLU A 483 -32.08 -23.01 12.61
N LYS A 484 -31.57 -23.53 13.74
CA LYS A 484 -32.31 -23.67 15.00
C LYS A 484 -32.16 -22.45 15.91
N GLY A 485 -31.37 -21.44 15.51
CA GLY A 485 -31.14 -20.22 16.27
C GLY A 485 -29.73 -20.11 16.85
N GLN A 486 -29.58 -19.19 17.80
CA GLN A 486 -28.32 -18.94 18.48
C GLN A 486 -27.99 -20.08 19.46
N ALA A 487 -26.75 -20.55 19.46
CA ALA A 487 -26.30 -21.57 20.40
C ALA A 487 -26.03 -20.95 21.78
N ASP A 488 -26.85 -21.33 22.76
CA ASP A 488 -26.87 -20.81 24.12
C ASP A 488 -26.24 -21.76 25.15
N THR A 489 -26.33 -23.08 24.96
CA THR A 489 -25.68 -24.10 25.82
C THR A 489 -24.33 -24.59 25.28
N TYR A 490 -23.51 -25.20 26.16
CA TYR A 490 -22.23 -25.81 25.77
C TYR A 490 -22.37 -26.82 24.63
N GLU A 491 -23.32 -27.75 24.74
CA GLU A 491 -23.54 -28.81 23.74
C GLU A 491 -23.92 -28.24 22.38
N ARG A 492 -24.77 -27.20 22.36
CA ARG A 492 -25.17 -26.52 21.12
C ARG A 492 -24.02 -25.75 20.50
N LYS A 493 -23.19 -25.07 21.31
CA LYS A 493 -22.03 -24.32 20.81
C LYS A 493 -21.06 -25.25 20.09
N ILE A 494 -20.71 -26.39 20.69
CA ILE A 494 -19.76 -27.34 20.06
C ILE A 494 -20.35 -28.02 18.82
N GLU A 495 -21.65 -28.37 18.83
CA GLU A 495 -22.33 -28.98 17.66
C GLU A 495 -22.27 -28.05 16.44
N VAL A 496 -22.59 -26.77 16.61
CA VAL A 496 -22.61 -25.79 15.52
C VAL A 496 -21.19 -25.49 15.02
N CYS A 497 -20.23 -25.27 15.92
CA CYS A 497 -18.83 -25.02 15.56
C CYS A 497 -18.21 -26.21 14.82
N GLU A 498 -18.45 -27.45 15.27
CA GLU A 498 -17.96 -28.65 14.59
C GLU A 498 -18.54 -28.75 13.18
N ARG A 499 -19.86 -28.60 13.04
CA ARG A 499 -20.53 -28.65 11.73
C ARG A 499 -19.94 -27.61 10.77
N ALA A 500 -19.81 -26.36 11.22
CA ALA A 500 -19.26 -25.29 10.40
C ALA A 500 -17.79 -25.55 10.01
N TYR A 501 -16.96 -26.05 10.93
CA TYR A 501 -15.56 -26.40 10.65
C TYR A 501 -15.45 -27.46 9.55
N ARG A 502 -16.23 -28.54 9.66
CA ARG A 502 -16.25 -29.62 8.65
C ARG A 502 -16.69 -29.10 7.28
N LEU A 503 -17.68 -28.22 7.24
CA LEU A 503 -18.11 -27.59 5.98
C LEU A 503 -17.01 -26.72 5.36
N LEU A 504 -16.32 -25.90 6.17
CA LEU A 504 -15.26 -25.01 5.68
C LEU A 504 -14.01 -25.79 5.24
N VAL A 505 -13.50 -26.67 6.09
CA VAL A 505 -12.24 -27.38 5.85
C VAL A 505 -12.43 -28.52 4.86
N ASP A 506 -13.43 -29.38 5.06
CA ASP A 506 -13.54 -30.61 4.28
C ASP A 506 -14.21 -30.39 2.91
N LYS A 507 -15.14 -29.44 2.76
CA LYS A 507 -15.87 -29.24 1.47
C LYS A 507 -15.25 -28.20 0.55
N ILE A 508 -14.67 -27.11 1.07
CA ILE A 508 -14.12 -26.02 0.24
C ILE A 508 -12.63 -25.79 0.46
N GLY A 509 -11.99 -26.58 1.32
CA GLY A 509 -10.55 -26.46 1.62
C GLY A 509 -10.22 -25.06 2.14
N PHE A 510 -11.05 -24.51 3.04
CA PHE A 510 -10.75 -23.26 3.71
C PHE A 510 -9.57 -23.48 4.67
N ASN A 511 -8.66 -22.51 4.75
CA ASN A 511 -7.52 -22.62 5.65
C ASN A 511 -8.00 -22.63 7.11
N PRO A 512 -7.76 -23.69 7.90
CA PRO A 512 -8.26 -23.76 9.27
C PRO A 512 -7.72 -22.62 10.16
N HIS A 513 -6.52 -22.12 9.89
CA HIS A 513 -5.91 -20.99 10.61
C HIS A 513 -6.62 -19.66 10.36
N ASP A 514 -7.47 -19.58 9.33
CA ASP A 514 -8.25 -18.40 9.00
C ASP A 514 -9.69 -18.45 9.56
N ILE A 515 -10.01 -19.50 10.33
CA ILE A 515 -11.32 -19.70 10.96
C ILE A 515 -11.24 -19.23 12.41
N ILE A 516 -12.07 -18.25 12.75
CA ILE A 516 -12.27 -17.75 14.11
C ILE A 516 -13.68 -18.10 14.52
N PHE A 517 -13.89 -18.89 15.57
CA PHE A 517 -15.23 -19.14 16.10
C PHE A 517 -15.62 -18.07 17.11
N ASP A 518 -16.87 -17.60 17.03
CA ASP A 518 -17.54 -16.89 18.13
C ASP A 518 -18.63 -17.80 18.71
N PRO A 519 -18.38 -18.46 19.86
CA PRO A 519 -19.35 -19.29 20.56
C PRO A 519 -20.53 -18.50 21.16
N ASN A 520 -20.69 -17.21 20.87
CA ASN A 520 -21.63 -16.25 21.43
C ASN A 520 -21.35 -15.92 22.91
N VAL A 521 -20.71 -14.78 23.17
CA VAL A 521 -20.72 -14.16 24.50
C VAL A 521 -22.10 -13.56 24.76
N LEU A 522 -22.84 -14.12 25.72
CA LEU A 522 -24.19 -13.71 26.08
C LEU A 522 -24.23 -13.04 27.47
N ALA A 523 -25.26 -12.24 27.72
CA ALA A 523 -25.41 -11.50 28.96
C ALA A 523 -25.72 -12.44 30.15
N VAL A 524 -25.03 -12.23 31.27
CA VAL A 524 -25.27 -12.93 32.55
C VAL A 524 -25.87 -11.98 33.59
N ALA A 525 -26.28 -12.52 34.74
CA ALA A 525 -26.94 -11.76 35.82
C ALA A 525 -28.16 -10.94 35.34
N THR A 526 -28.96 -11.54 34.45
CA THR A 526 -30.17 -10.93 33.88
C THR A 526 -31.41 -11.08 34.77
N GLY A 527 -31.32 -11.91 35.82
CA GLY A 527 -32.44 -12.32 36.66
C GLY A 527 -33.22 -13.53 36.13
N MET A 528 -32.76 -14.18 35.07
CA MET A 528 -33.31 -15.43 34.53
C MET A 528 -32.33 -16.57 34.75
N ASP A 529 -32.79 -17.68 35.33
CA ASP A 529 -31.94 -18.81 35.71
C ASP A 529 -31.26 -19.47 34.50
N GLU A 530 -31.95 -19.46 33.36
CA GLU A 530 -31.45 -19.99 32.09
C GLU A 530 -30.17 -19.28 31.63
N HIS A 531 -29.99 -18.01 32.01
CA HIS A 531 -28.87 -17.18 31.56
C HIS A 531 -27.65 -17.28 32.48
N ASN A 532 -27.78 -17.89 33.66
CA ASN A 532 -26.71 -17.93 34.66
C ASN A 532 -25.47 -18.69 34.16
N ASN A 533 -25.66 -19.68 33.29
CA ASN A 533 -24.57 -20.56 32.85
C ASN A 533 -23.87 -20.12 31.56
N TYR A 534 -24.33 -19.06 30.89
CA TYR A 534 -23.85 -18.67 29.56
C TYR A 534 -22.34 -18.41 29.49
N ALA A 535 -21.77 -17.75 30.51
CA ALA A 535 -20.34 -17.49 30.57
C ALA A 535 -19.51 -18.78 30.74
N VAL A 536 -19.98 -19.70 31.60
CA VAL A 536 -19.35 -21.01 31.80
C VAL A 536 -19.39 -21.83 30.51
N ASP A 537 -20.52 -21.84 29.82
CA ASP A 537 -20.69 -22.59 28.57
C ASP A 537 -19.82 -22.04 27.45
N PHE A 538 -19.64 -20.72 27.36
CA PHE A 538 -18.66 -20.11 26.46
C PHE A 538 -17.23 -20.58 26.79
N ILE A 539 -16.80 -20.45 28.05
CA ILE A 539 -15.43 -20.80 28.48
C ILE A 539 -15.13 -22.28 28.18
N ARG A 540 -16.08 -23.17 28.46
CA ARG A 540 -15.96 -24.61 28.15
C ARG A 540 -15.93 -24.88 26.64
N ALA A 541 -16.77 -24.19 25.86
CA ALA A 541 -16.80 -24.33 24.41
C ALA A 541 -15.47 -23.89 23.79
N THR A 542 -14.86 -22.81 24.29
CA THR A 542 -13.53 -22.36 23.89
C THR A 542 -12.48 -23.46 24.02
N GLY A 543 -12.36 -24.07 25.21
CA GLY A 543 -11.41 -25.17 25.44
C GLY A 543 -11.68 -26.38 24.54
N TRP A 544 -12.96 -26.67 24.27
CA TRP A 544 -13.33 -27.74 23.33
C TRP A 544 -12.92 -27.42 21.89
N ILE A 545 -13.21 -26.21 21.40
CA ILE A 545 -12.88 -25.79 20.03
C ILE A 545 -11.38 -25.87 19.81
N ARG A 546 -10.59 -25.27 20.70
CA ARG A 546 -9.12 -25.25 20.59
C ARG A 546 -8.48 -26.65 20.62
N LYS A 547 -9.12 -27.60 21.32
CA LYS A 547 -8.66 -28.98 21.41
C LYS A 547 -9.08 -29.85 20.21
N ASN A 548 -10.28 -29.64 19.65
CA ASN A 548 -10.88 -30.58 18.70
C ASN A 548 -10.89 -30.06 17.25
N LEU A 549 -10.77 -28.75 17.05
CA LEU A 549 -10.81 -28.10 15.73
C LEU A 549 -9.43 -27.47 15.44
N PRO A 550 -8.46 -28.27 14.94
CA PRO A 550 -7.08 -27.83 14.81
C PRO A 550 -6.95 -26.62 13.89
N GLY A 551 -6.13 -25.66 14.29
CA GLY A 551 -5.92 -24.39 13.60
C GLY A 551 -6.98 -23.31 13.88
N ALA A 552 -8.19 -23.66 14.33
CA ALA A 552 -9.25 -22.68 14.53
C ALA A 552 -9.05 -21.83 15.79
N HIS A 553 -9.28 -20.52 15.66
CA HIS A 553 -9.17 -19.51 16.71
C HIS A 553 -10.51 -19.27 17.42
N VAL A 554 -10.52 -18.57 18.56
CA VAL A 554 -11.74 -18.26 19.31
C VAL A 554 -11.80 -16.79 19.69
N SER A 555 -12.92 -16.15 19.36
CA SER A 555 -13.23 -14.77 19.72
C SER A 555 -14.61 -14.60 20.32
N GLY A 556 -14.94 -13.37 20.67
CA GLY A 556 -16.23 -13.00 21.23
C GLY A 556 -16.33 -11.51 21.58
N GLY A 557 -17.56 -10.98 21.46
CA GLY A 557 -17.91 -9.64 21.94
C GLY A 557 -17.97 -9.57 23.46
N VAL A 558 -16.85 -9.26 24.12
CA VAL A 558 -16.72 -9.31 25.60
C VAL A 558 -17.68 -8.36 26.29
N SER A 559 -17.93 -7.20 25.70
CA SER A 559 -18.87 -6.20 26.22
C SER A 559 -20.30 -6.73 26.42
N ASN A 560 -20.71 -7.76 25.66
CA ASN A 560 -22.04 -8.37 25.72
C ASN A 560 -22.32 -9.06 27.06
N LEU A 561 -21.30 -9.65 27.67
CA LEU A 561 -21.39 -10.33 28.97
C LEU A 561 -22.03 -9.44 30.05
N SER A 562 -21.65 -8.16 30.02
CA SER A 562 -21.90 -7.19 31.08
C SER A 562 -23.14 -6.32 30.86
N PHE A 563 -24.00 -6.65 29.89
CA PHE A 563 -25.11 -5.77 29.51
C PHE A 563 -26.10 -5.47 30.64
N SER A 564 -26.28 -6.39 31.58
CA SER A 564 -27.13 -6.22 32.77
C SER A 564 -26.67 -5.08 33.69
N PHE A 565 -25.41 -4.63 33.58
CA PHE A 565 -24.81 -3.58 34.43
C PHE A 565 -24.54 -2.27 33.67
N ARG A 566 -25.27 -1.99 32.58
CA ARG A 566 -25.17 -0.71 31.85
C ARG A 566 -25.33 0.47 32.82
N GLY A 567 -24.37 1.40 32.78
CA GLY A 567 -24.32 2.57 33.68
C GLY A 567 -23.35 2.42 34.86
N ASN A 568 -22.85 1.20 35.15
CA ASN A 568 -21.78 0.97 36.12
C ASN A 568 -20.51 0.47 35.41
N ASN A 569 -19.69 1.39 34.89
CA ASN A 569 -18.53 1.03 34.08
C ASN A 569 -17.51 0.19 34.85
N TYR A 570 -17.26 0.48 36.13
CA TYR A 570 -16.27 -0.26 36.92
C TYR A 570 -16.65 -1.75 37.05
N ILE A 571 -17.91 -2.06 37.40
CA ILE A 571 -18.37 -3.46 37.48
C ILE A 571 -18.28 -4.14 36.11
N ARG A 572 -18.64 -3.45 35.02
CA ARG A 572 -18.55 -4.03 33.67
C ARG A 572 -17.11 -4.38 33.30
N GLU A 573 -16.19 -3.44 33.50
CA GLU A 573 -14.76 -3.63 33.20
C GLU A 573 -14.15 -4.74 34.08
N ALA A 574 -14.52 -4.81 35.35
CA ALA A 574 -14.10 -5.89 36.25
C ALA A 574 -14.67 -7.25 35.81
N MET A 575 -15.93 -7.32 35.36
CA MET A 575 -16.51 -8.54 34.77
C MET A 575 -15.75 -8.98 33.52
N HIS A 576 -15.37 -8.04 32.64
CA HIS A 576 -14.59 -8.33 31.44
C HIS A 576 -13.23 -8.93 31.80
N ALA A 577 -12.52 -8.34 32.78
CA ALA A 577 -11.22 -8.83 33.23
C ALA A 577 -11.31 -10.26 33.82
N VAL A 578 -12.32 -10.55 34.64
CA VAL A 578 -12.55 -11.90 35.18
C VAL A 578 -12.87 -12.90 34.08
N PHE A 579 -13.79 -12.56 33.18
CA PHE A 579 -14.15 -13.43 32.08
C PHE A 579 -12.96 -13.75 31.16
N LEU A 580 -12.21 -12.72 30.74
CA LEU A 580 -11.02 -12.87 29.91
C LEU A 580 -9.95 -13.72 30.60
N TYR A 581 -9.73 -13.53 31.91
CA TYR A 581 -8.78 -14.35 32.67
C TYR A 581 -9.07 -15.86 32.55
N TYR A 582 -10.33 -16.25 32.68
CA TYR A 582 -10.73 -17.66 32.57
C TYR A 582 -10.80 -18.14 31.12
N ALA A 583 -11.33 -17.32 30.20
CA ALA A 583 -11.47 -17.69 28.79
C ALA A 583 -10.11 -17.85 28.09
N ILE A 584 -9.14 -16.96 28.36
CA ILE A 584 -7.79 -17.03 27.81
C ILE A 584 -7.07 -18.29 28.29
N ARG A 585 -7.27 -18.69 29.55
CA ARG A 585 -6.72 -19.93 30.10
C ARG A 585 -7.23 -21.19 29.40
N GLU A 586 -8.48 -21.18 28.94
CA GLU A 586 -9.06 -22.25 28.12
C GLU A 586 -8.71 -22.11 26.63
N GLY A 587 -8.00 -21.06 26.23
CA GLY A 587 -7.47 -20.89 24.87
C GLY A 587 -8.18 -19.85 24.00
N MET A 588 -8.95 -18.93 24.58
CA MET A 588 -9.43 -17.74 23.86
C MET A 588 -8.23 -16.87 23.49
N ASP A 589 -8.03 -16.60 22.21
CA ASP A 589 -6.83 -15.93 21.69
C ASP A 589 -7.11 -14.55 21.06
N MET A 590 -8.37 -14.16 20.95
CA MET A 590 -8.78 -12.86 20.44
C MET A 590 -10.08 -12.40 21.09
N GLY A 591 -10.33 -11.10 21.21
CA GLY A 591 -11.65 -10.61 21.65
C GLY A 591 -11.95 -9.18 21.22
N ILE A 592 -13.23 -8.91 20.98
CA ILE A 592 -13.74 -7.57 20.68
C ILE A 592 -13.96 -6.86 22.02
N VAL A 593 -13.09 -5.90 22.30
CA VAL A 593 -12.92 -5.24 23.60
C VAL A 593 -12.69 -3.75 23.45
N ASN A 594 -12.84 -3.01 24.54
CA ASN A 594 -12.36 -1.64 24.63
C ASN A 594 -10.89 -1.65 25.09
N PRO A 595 -9.91 -1.31 24.23
CA PRO A 595 -8.48 -1.39 24.58
C PRO A 595 -8.09 -0.42 25.71
N ALA A 596 -8.81 0.69 25.87
CA ALA A 596 -8.57 1.69 26.91
C ALA A 596 -8.95 1.25 28.34
N THR A 597 -9.56 0.07 28.51
CA THR A 597 -10.02 -0.40 29.83
C THR A 597 -8.82 -0.82 30.68
N SER A 598 -8.69 -0.25 31.88
CA SER A 598 -7.50 -0.36 32.73
C SER A 598 -7.62 -1.36 33.88
N VAL A 599 -8.78 -2.02 34.05
CA VAL A 599 -8.98 -2.93 35.18
C VAL A 599 -8.28 -4.26 34.92
N LEU A 600 -7.17 -4.50 35.62
CA LEU A 600 -6.48 -5.78 35.61
C LEU A 600 -7.13 -6.72 36.63
N TYR A 601 -7.17 -8.01 36.30
CA TYR A 601 -7.71 -9.06 37.18
C TYR A 601 -7.10 -9.02 38.60
N THR A 602 -5.79 -8.77 38.70
CA THR A 602 -5.04 -8.72 39.97
C THR A 602 -5.36 -7.52 40.83
N ASP A 603 -5.93 -6.47 40.23
CA ASP A 603 -6.16 -5.18 40.89
C ASP A 603 -7.59 -5.07 41.42
N ILE A 604 -8.44 -6.08 41.15
CA ILE A 604 -9.81 -6.14 41.64
C ILE A 604 -9.79 -6.50 43.14
N PRO A 605 -10.42 -5.69 44.02
CA PRO A 605 -10.54 -6.01 45.44
C PRO A 605 -11.15 -7.40 45.67
N ALA A 606 -10.61 -8.15 46.63
CA ALA A 606 -10.95 -9.57 46.82
C ALA A 606 -12.46 -9.82 47.04
N ASP A 607 -13.16 -8.94 47.75
CA ASP A 607 -14.61 -9.06 47.99
C ASP A 607 -15.45 -8.82 46.73
N ILE A 608 -14.98 -7.95 45.83
CA ILE A 608 -15.61 -7.68 44.54
C ILE A 608 -15.27 -8.79 43.55
N LEU A 609 -14.01 -9.24 43.53
CA LEU A 609 -13.53 -10.32 42.69
C LEU A 609 -14.33 -11.60 42.94
N GLU A 610 -14.49 -12.01 44.20
CA GLU A 610 -15.28 -13.20 44.58
C GLU A 610 -16.71 -13.12 44.02
N ARG A 611 -17.37 -11.96 44.15
CA ARG A 611 -18.75 -11.76 43.66
C ARG A 611 -18.86 -11.80 42.15
N ILE A 612 -17.87 -11.26 41.45
CA ILE A 612 -17.82 -11.30 39.98
C ILE A 612 -17.53 -12.72 39.51
N GLU A 613 -16.59 -13.42 40.14
CA GLU A 613 -16.31 -14.83 39.84
C GLU A 613 -17.53 -15.72 40.09
N ASP A 614 -18.27 -15.47 41.17
CA ASP A 614 -19.49 -16.21 41.50
C ASP A 614 -20.53 -16.11 40.36
N VAL A 615 -20.64 -14.93 39.73
CA VAL A 615 -21.52 -14.70 38.57
C VAL A 615 -20.94 -15.30 37.29
N VAL A 616 -19.68 -15.01 36.95
CA VAL A 616 -19.05 -15.44 35.70
C VAL A 616 -18.90 -16.97 35.63
N LEU A 617 -18.62 -17.61 36.76
CA LEU A 617 -18.42 -19.06 36.85
C LEU A 617 -19.65 -19.80 37.39
N ASN A 618 -20.75 -19.10 37.61
CA ASN A 618 -22.01 -19.67 38.11
C ASN A 618 -21.80 -20.57 39.36
N ARG A 619 -21.00 -20.11 40.33
CA ARG A 619 -20.58 -20.93 41.49
C ARG A 619 -21.70 -21.11 42.51
N ARG A 620 -22.72 -20.26 42.47
CA ARG A 620 -23.78 -20.19 43.48
C ARG A 620 -25.09 -19.59 42.92
N PRO A 621 -26.26 -19.96 43.48
CA PRO A 621 -27.56 -19.52 42.96
C PRO A 621 -27.85 -18.03 43.20
N ASP A 622 -27.37 -17.47 44.32
CA ASP A 622 -27.58 -16.07 44.74
C ASP A 622 -26.54 -15.09 44.17
N ALA A 623 -25.73 -15.50 43.19
CA ALA A 623 -24.60 -14.71 42.68
C ALA A 623 -25.02 -13.37 42.09
N ALA A 624 -26.06 -13.37 41.24
CA ALA A 624 -26.54 -12.18 40.53
C ALA A 624 -27.05 -11.12 41.51
N GLU A 625 -27.88 -11.52 42.48
CA GLU A 625 -28.43 -10.62 43.51
C GLU A 625 -27.31 -9.96 44.32
N ARG A 626 -26.33 -10.76 44.79
CA ARG A 626 -25.16 -10.28 45.53
C ARG A 626 -24.32 -9.28 44.75
N LEU A 627 -24.16 -9.48 43.44
CA LEU A 627 -23.39 -8.56 42.60
C LEU A 627 -24.16 -7.26 42.36
N ILE A 628 -25.49 -7.32 42.18
CA ILE A 628 -26.35 -6.14 42.06
C ILE A 628 -26.28 -5.29 43.33
N GLU A 629 -26.44 -5.89 44.52
CA GLU A 629 -26.30 -5.17 45.80
C GLU A 629 -24.94 -4.47 45.92
N THR A 630 -23.87 -5.12 45.44
CA THR A 630 -22.51 -4.55 45.46
C THR A 630 -22.38 -3.41 44.46
N ALA A 631 -22.95 -3.56 43.27
CA ALA A 631 -22.96 -2.52 42.25
C ALA A 631 -23.73 -1.28 42.71
N GLU A 632 -24.85 -1.46 43.42
CA GLU A 632 -25.62 -0.37 44.03
C GLU A 632 -24.86 0.32 45.16
N ARG A 633 -24.23 -0.47 46.05
CA ARG A 633 -23.36 0.06 47.12
C ARG A 633 -22.23 0.93 46.55
N LEU A 634 -21.48 0.41 45.58
CA LEU A 634 -20.37 1.13 44.95
C LEU A 634 -20.84 2.39 44.20
N LYS A 635 -22.02 2.32 43.57
CA LYS A 635 -22.62 3.49 42.92
C LYS A 635 -22.99 4.56 43.94
N ALA A 636 -23.60 4.17 45.06
CA ALA A 636 -23.95 5.07 46.15
C ALA A 636 -22.69 5.71 46.78
N GLU A 637 -21.63 4.92 47.00
CA GLU A 637 -20.33 5.42 47.49
C GLU A 637 -19.68 6.39 46.51
N ALA A 638 -19.70 6.10 45.20
CA ALA A 638 -19.16 6.99 44.17
C ALA A 638 -19.98 8.28 44.00
N GLU A 639 -21.30 8.22 44.21
CA GLU A 639 -22.17 9.41 44.23
C GLU A 639 -21.94 10.25 45.49
N ALA A 640 -21.73 9.62 46.66
CA ALA A 640 -21.36 10.31 47.89
C ALA A 640 -19.97 10.98 47.80
N ALA A 641 -19.01 10.32 47.13
CA ALA A 641 -17.67 10.86 46.89
C ALA A 641 -17.69 12.05 45.91
N LYS A 642 -18.62 12.10 44.94
CA LYS A 642 -18.79 13.26 44.04
C LYS A 642 -19.34 14.51 44.74
N THR A 643 -20.04 14.35 45.86
CA THR A 643 -20.52 15.47 46.70
C THR A 643 -19.46 16.02 47.66
N SER A 644 -18.33 15.32 47.85
CA SER A 644 -17.14 15.79 48.57
C SER A 644 -15.99 15.96 47.58
N GLY A 645 -15.90 17.14 46.97
CA GLY A 645 -15.05 17.42 45.81
C GLY A 645 -13.62 16.85 45.89
N GLY A 646 -13.23 16.15 44.83
CA GLY A 646 -11.87 15.64 44.64
C GLY A 646 -11.74 14.78 43.39
N GLU A 647 -11.08 15.35 42.39
CA GLU A 647 -10.25 14.65 41.38
C GLU A 647 -10.93 13.77 40.34
N ARG A 648 -11.21 14.40 39.19
CA ARG A 648 -11.42 13.76 37.90
C ARG A 648 -10.36 14.24 36.90
N GLN A 649 -9.08 14.14 37.28
CA GLN A 649 -7.97 14.69 36.50
C GLN A 649 -6.78 13.74 36.28
N ALA A 650 -6.81 12.50 36.78
CA ALA A 650 -5.65 11.60 36.67
C ALA A 650 -5.53 10.83 35.33
N ALA A 651 -6.62 10.65 34.57
CA ALA A 651 -6.57 9.92 33.28
C ALA A 651 -6.23 10.81 32.05
N ALA A 652 -6.22 12.13 32.22
CA ALA A 652 -5.81 13.08 31.18
C ALA A 652 -4.30 13.40 31.21
N HIS A 653 -3.62 13.10 32.33
CA HIS A 653 -2.24 13.52 32.58
C HIS A 653 -1.17 12.70 31.84
N SER A 654 -1.54 11.60 31.17
CA SER A 654 -0.58 10.82 30.35
C SER A 654 -0.62 11.21 28.86
N GLN A 655 -1.60 12.01 28.42
CA GLN A 655 -1.89 12.25 26.99
C GLN A 655 -1.33 13.58 26.44
N LEU A 656 -0.77 14.44 27.29
CA LEU A 656 -0.34 15.80 26.92
C LEU A 656 1.15 16.06 27.16
N ALA A 657 1.99 15.03 27.34
CA ALA A 657 3.42 15.21 27.64
C ALA A 657 4.19 16.04 26.59
N TRP A 658 3.72 16.07 25.33
CA TRP A 658 4.30 16.92 24.27
C TRP A 658 3.82 18.38 24.31
N ARG A 659 2.73 18.67 25.03
CA ARG A 659 2.17 20.02 25.26
C ARG A 659 2.59 20.59 26.61
N GLU A 660 2.86 19.74 27.60
CA GLU A 660 3.39 20.13 28.90
C GLU A 660 4.86 20.58 28.72
N GLU A 661 5.18 21.81 29.14
CA GLU A 661 6.53 22.42 29.08
C GLU A 661 7.14 22.70 27.69
N THR A 662 6.36 22.81 26.61
CA THR A 662 6.84 23.18 25.26
C THR A 662 6.31 24.53 24.76
N SER A 663 7.10 25.27 23.96
CA SER A 663 6.66 26.54 23.35
C SER A 663 5.56 26.32 22.31
N VAL A 664 4.75 27.35 22.02
CA VAL A 664 3.70 27.25 20.98
C VAL A 664 4.27 26.86 19.61
N GLU A 665 5.51 27.25 19.32
CA GLU A 665 6.23 26.90 18.08
C GLU A 665 6.48 25.41 17.99
N GLU A 666 6.98 24.78 19.06
CA GLU A 666 7.20 23.34 19.12
C GLU A 666 5.86 22.56 19.12
N ARG A 667 4.81 23.10 19.75
CA ARG A 667 3.47 22.49 19.68
C ARG A 667 2.89 22.53 18.26
N LEU A 668 3.00 23.66 17.55
CA LEU A 668 2.54 23.79 16.16
C LEU A 668 3.37 22.92 15.21
N LYS A 669 4.70 22.85 15.40
CA LYS A 669 5.59 21.97 14.66
C LYS A 669 5.25 20.49 14.87
N TYR A 670 5.02 20.09 16.12
CA TYR A 670 4.61 18.72 16.47
C TYR A 670 3.23 18.39 15.89
N ALA A 671 2.26 19.29 16.06
CA ALA A 671 0.92 19.15 15.53
C ALA A 671 0.94 18.96 14.00
N LEU A 672 1.74 19.76 13.29
CA LEU A 672 1.95 19.56 11.85
C LEU A 672 2.63 18.23 11.54
N THR A 673 3.77 17.92 12.18
CA THR A 673 4.53 16.68 11.92
C THR A 673 3.70 15.42 12.15
N LYS A 674 2.77 15.44 13.12
CA LYS A 674 1.88 14.31 13.44
C LYS A 674 0.51 14.38 12.76
N GLY A 675 0.21 15.48 12.07
CA GLY A 675 -1.08 15.72 11.43
C GLY A 675 -2.24 15.88 12.41
N ILE A 676 -2.02 16.51 13.56
CA ILE A 676 -3.00 16.68 14.65
C ILE A 676 -3.71 18.03 14.49
N GLY A 677 -5.02 18.01 14.27
CA GLY A 677 -5.83 19.22 14.12
C GLY A 677 -6.54 19.71 15.39
N ASP A 678 -6.53 18.91 16.45
CA ASP A 678 -7.44 19.08 17.60
C ASP A 678 -7.23 20.38 18.39
N TYR A 679 -6.00 20.88 18.44
CA TYR A 679 -5.61 22.06 19.23
C TYR A 679 -5.19 23.26 18.38
N LEU A 680 -5.32 23.19 17.05
CA LEU A 680 -4.84 24.23 16.15
C LEU A 680 -5.46 25.60 16.46
N GLU A 681 -6.76 25.66 16.77
CA GLU A 681 -7.43 26.93 17.08
C GLU A 681 -6.85 27.58 18.34
N GLU A 682 -6.56 26.79 19.37
CA GLU A 682 -5.95 27.27 20.62
C GLU A 682 -4.50 27.72 20.41
N ASP A 683 -3.68 26.88 19.75
CA ASP A 683 -2.27 27.16 19.54
C ASP A 683 -2.06 28.33 18.56
N LEU A 684 -2.89 28.46 17.52
CA LEU A 684 -2.81 29.59 16.58
C LEU A 684 -3.29 30.90 17.22
N ALA A 685 -4.29 30.85 18.10
CA ALA A 685 -4.73 32.03 18.87
C ALA A 685 -3.66 32.51 19.86
N GLU A 686 -2.85 31.61 20.41
CA GLU A 686 -1.66 31.96 21.20
C GLU A 686 -0.56 32.54 20.32
N ALA A 687 -0.26 31.90 19.18
CA ALA A 687 0.75 32.38 18.23
C ALA A 687 0.43 33.78 17.67
N LEU A 688 -0.85 34.09 17.41
CA LEU A 688 -1.31 35.43 16.98
C LEU A 688 -1.00 36.54 17.99
N LYS A 689 -0.75 36.22 19.27
CA LYS A 689 -0.32 37.20 20.28
C LYS A 689 1.19 37.43 20.28
N LEU A 690 1.96 36.46 19.76
CA LEU A 690 3.42 36.45 19.79
C LEU A 690 4.03 36.94 18.47
N TYR A 691 3.34 36.72 17.36
CA TYR A 691 3.80 37.09 16.02
C TYR A 691 3.13 38.39 15.54
N PRO A 692 3.88 39.28 14.86
CA PRO A 692 3.39 40.61 14.47
C PRO A 692 2.37 40.61 13.31
N LYS A 693 2.32 39.54 12.51
CA LYS A 693 1.34 39.32 11.43
C LYS A 693 0.95 37.84 11.39
N ALA A 694 -0.28 37.54 11.02
CA ALA A 694 -0.78 36.17 10.84
C ALA A 694 0.04 35.39 9.79
N VAL A 695 0.51 36.07 8.73
CA VAL A 695 1.38 35.49 7.70
C VAL A 695 2.72 35.01 8.30
N SER A 696 3.26 35.70 9.31
CA SER A 696 4.52 35.31 9.95
C SER A 696 4.42 34.00 10.74
N ILE A 697 3.21 33.57 11.12
CA ILE A 697 2.96 32.26 11.75
C ILE A 697 3.03 31.15 10.69
N ILE A 698 2.54 31.44 9.48
CA ILE A 698 2.64 30.55 8.32
C ILE A 698 4.11 30.38 7.93
N GLU A 699 4.80 31.49 7.65
CA GLU A 699 6.21 31.49 7.20
C GLU A 699 7.20 30.99 8.28
N GLY A 700 6.83 31.08 9.57
CA GLY A 700 7.66 30.66 10.69
C GLY A 700 7.36 29.23 11.17
N PRO A 701 6.67 29.06 12.32
CA PRO A 701 6.51 27.75 12.97
C PRO A 701 5.79 26.71 12.11
N LEU A 702 4.81 27.13 11.29
CA LEU A 702 4.08 26.21 10.43
C LEU A 702 4.96 25.69 9.26
N MET A 703 5.63 26.57 8.53
CA MET A 703 6.58 26.17 7.48
C MET A 703 7.79 25.39 8.03
N ALA A 704 8.25 25.69 9.25
CA ALA A 704 9.28 24.89 9.91
C ALA A 704 8.82 23.44 10.17
N GLY A 705 7.55 23.25 10.54
CA GLY A 705 6.92 21.92 10.62
C GLY A 705 6.87 21.22 9.26
N MET A 706 6.46 21.93 8.21
CA MET A 706 6.38 21.38 6.85
C MET A 706 7.73 21.03 6.26
N ASN A 707 8.77 21.83 6.48
CA ASN A 707 10.13 21.51 6.07
C ASN A 707 10.64 20.24 6.78
N HIS A 708 10.35 20.09 8.07
CA HIS A 708 10.72 18.88 8.81
C HIS A 708 10.01 17.64 8.29
N VAL A 709 8.73 17.75 7.90
CA VAL A 709 7.99 16.68 7.20
C VAL A 709 8.67 16.32 5.89
N GLY A 710 9.10 17.31 5.10
CA GLY A 710 9.85 17.11 3.88
C GLY A 710 11.17 16.35 4.10
N ASP A 711 11.93 16.73 5.13
CA ASP A 711 13.17 16.04 5.53
C ASP A 711 12.91 14.59 5.95
N LEU A 712 11.86 14.34 6.74
CA LEU A 712 11.49 13.00 7.19
C LEU A 712 11.04 12.11 6.02
N PHE A 713 10.31 12.67 5.05
CA PHE A 713 9.91 11.95 3.83
C PHE A 713 11.12 11.61 2.97
N GLY A 714 12.01 12.57 2.70
CA GLY A 714 13.23 12.33 1.92
C GLY A 714 14.23 11.38 2.59
N ALA A 715 14.18 11.27 3.91
CA ALA A 715 14.93 10.28 4.68
C ALA A 715 14.25 8.90 4.78
N GLY A 716 13.06 8.72 4.18
CA GLY A 716 12.27 7.47 4.26
C GLY A 716 11.69 7.18 5.66
N LYS A 717 11.63 8.17 6.55
CA LYS A 717 11.07 8.06 7.92
C LYS A 717 9.60 8.44 8.00
N MET A 718 9.05 8.97 6.91
CA MET A 718 7.67 9.40 6.79
C MET A 718 7.16 9.06 5.39
N PHE A 719 5.90 8.66 5.28
CA PHE A 719 5.34 8.14 4.03
C PHE A 719 4.31 9.10 3.43
N LEU A 720 3.98 8.92 2.14
CA LEU A 720 3.09 9.83 1.42
C LEU A 720 1.75 10.11 2.14
N PRO A 721 1.05 9.11 2.72
CA PRO A 721 -0.21 9.41 3.43
C PRO A 721 0.00 10.20 4.73
N GLN A 722 1.15 10.01 5.41
CA GLN A 722 1.54 10.85 6.55
C GLN A 722 1.80 12.30 6.09
N VAL A 723 2.46 12.50 4.95
CA VAL A 723 2.69 13.83 4.35
C VAL A 723 1.38 14.51 3.93
N VAL A 724 0.44 13.75 3.36
CA VAL A 724 -0.91 14.25 3.03
C VAL A 724 -1.64 14.69 4.30
N LYS A 725 -1.49 13.95 5.39
CA LYS A 725 -2.12 14.30 6.67
C LYS A 725 -1.55 15.60 7.26
N THR A 726 -0.23 15.78 7.28
CA THR A 726 0.38 17.01 7.80
C THR A 726 -0.05 18.24 7.00
N ALA A 727 -0.22 18.06 5.70
CA ALA A 727 -0.72 19.08 4.81
C ALA A 727 -2.17 19.50 5.08
N ARG A 728 -3.02 18.56 5.48
CA ARG A 728 -4.40 18.88 5.90
C ARG A 728 -4.39 19.70 7.17
N THR A 729 -3.51 19.35 8.12
CA THR A 729 -3.29 20.15 9.33
C THR A 729 -2.76 21.54 8.98
N MET A 730 -1.84 21.66 8.01
CA MET A 730 -1.35 22.93 7.48
C MET A 730 -2.47 23.76 6.85
N LYS A 731 -3.25 23.18 5.94
CA LYS A 731 -4.38 23.85 5.28
C LYS A 731 -5.44 24.29 6.29
N ARG A 732 -5.73 23.48 7.30
CA ARG A 732 -6.64 23.84 8.39
C ARG A 732 -6.09 25.00 9.22
N ALA A 733 -4.79 25.00 9.52
CA ALA A 733 -4.13 26.11 10.19
C ALA A 733 -4.21 27.41 9.37
N VAL A 734 -3.93 27.35 8.06
CA VAL A 734 -4.08 28.48 7.14
C VAL A 734 -5.53 28.95 7.09
N ALA A 735 -6.51 28.04 7.02
CA ALA A 735 -7.93 28.38 7.01
C ALA A 735 -8.39 29.09 8.30
N ILE A 736 -7.81 28.73 9.47
CA ILE A 736 -8.04 29.41 10.74
C ILE A 736 -7.44 30.83 10.72
N LEU A 737 -6.26 30.99 10.13
CA LEU A 737 -5.58 32.29 10.02
C LEU A 737 -6.16 33.17 8.92
N GLN A 738 -6.82 32.60 7.91
CA GLN A 738 -7.33 33.31 6.72
C GLN A 738 -8.17 34.56 7.02
N PRO A 739 -9.14 34.54 7.95
CA PRO A 739 -9.92 35.74 8.28
C PRO A 739 -9.06 36.86 8.89
N VAL A 740 -8.03 36.48 9.65
CA VAL A 740 -7.08 37.43 10.25
C VAL A 740 -6.16 37.99 9.18
N ILE A 741 -5.63 37.15 8.29
CA ILE A 741 -4.82 37.56 7.14
C ILE A 741 -5.60 38.55 6.27
N GLU A 742 -6.87 38.27 5.98
CA GLU A 742 -7.74 39.16 5.21
C GLU A 742 -8.02 40.49 5.91
N SER A 743 -8.07 40.51 7.24
CA SER A 743 -8.20 41.74 8.03
C SER A 743 -6.89 42.54 8.14
N GLU A 744 -5.75 41.86 7.99
CA GLU A 744 -4.39 42.43 7.98
C GLU A 744 -3.93 42.85 6.58
N LYS A 745 -4.74 42.59 5.53
CA LYS A 745 -4.42 42.98 4.16
C LYS A 745 -4.40 44.51 4.03
N GLU A 746 -3.21 45.07 3.92
CA GLU A 746 -2.98 46.23 3.06
C GLU A 746 -3.09 45.80 1.59
N GLU A 747 -3.54 46.69 0.70
CA GLU A 747 -3.60 46.43 -0.75
C GLU A 747 -2.23 45.92 -1.27
N GLY A 748 -2.11 44.60 -1.52
CA GLY A 748 -0.91 44.01 -2.12
C GLY A 748 -0.40 42.65 -1.60
N ALA A 749 -1.08 41.92 -0.70
CA ALA A 749 -0.61 40.60 -0.26
C ALA A 749 -0.64 39.54 -1.38
N THR A 750 0.50 38.93 -1.69
CA THR A 750 0.71 37.92 -2.75
C THR A 750 0.16 36.54 -2.35
N ALA A 751 -0.46 35.83 -3.30
CA ALA A 751 -0.84 34.43 -3.16
C ALA A 751 0.41 33.53 -3.06
N ALA A 752 0.25 32.29 -2.55
CA ALA A 752 1.35 31.32 -2.40
C ALA A 752 2.03 30.96 -3.74
N GLY A 753 1.34 31.14 -4.87
CA GLY A 753 1.85 30.93 -6.22
C GLY A 753 1.10 29.80 -6.94
N LYS A 754 1.06 29.86 -8.27
CA LYS A 754 0.41 28.89 -9.15
C LYS A 754 1.46 28.07 -9.90
N VAL A 755 1.39 26.74 -9.80
CA VAL A 755 2.37 25.81 -10.37
C VAL A 755 1.71 24.93 -11.42
N LEU A 756 2.23 24.95 -12.64
CA LEU A 756 1.82 24.06 -13.71
C LEU A 756 2.68 22.80 -13.71
N LEU A 757 2.06 21.62 -13.65
CA LEU A 757 2.76 20.33 -13.68
C LEU A 757 2.38 19.54 -14.93
N ALA A 758 3.37 18.93 -15.58
CA ALA A 758 3.14 18.09 -16.76
C ALA A 758 4.15 16.94 -16.82
N THR A 759 3.68 15.74 -17.17
CA THR A 759 4.59 14.69 -17.66
C THR A 759 4.77 14.93 -19.16
N VAL A 760 6.03 15.05 -19.57
CA VAL A 760 6.36 15.50 -20.93
C VAL A 760 5.90 14.50 -21.99
N LYS A 761 5.74 15.01 -23.22
CA LYS A 761 5.33 14.25 -24.39
C LYS A 761 6.09 12.93 -24.55
N GLY A 762 5.35 11.86 -24.87
CA GLY A 762 5.87 10.51 -25.04
C GLY A 762 6.07 9.72 -23.74
N ASP A 763 5.76 10.30 -22.58
CA ASP A 763 5.85 9.65 -21.28
C ASP A 763 4.49 9.60 -20.57
N VAL A 764 4.12 8.41 -20.09
CA VAL A 764 2.85 8.12 -19.39
C VAL A 764 3.00 8.04 -17.88
N HIS A 765 4.23 8.08 -17.37
CA HIS A 765 4.46 7.87 -15.95
C HIS A 765 4.23 9.19 -15.20
N ASP A 766 3.21 9.20 -14.35
CA ASP A 766 2.78 10.38 -13.60
C ASP A 766 2.86 10.23 -12.09
N ILE A 767 3.26 9.08 -11.57
CA ILE A 767 3.32 8.84 -10.11
C ILE A 767 4.15 9.94 -9.42
N GLY A 768 5.36 10.22 -9.93
CA GLY A 768 6.21 11.28 -9.38
C GLY A 768 5.59 12.67 -9.48
N LYS A 769 4.98 13.00 -10.63
CA LYS A 769 4.25 14.26 -10.84
C LYS A 769 3.10 14.40 -9.84
N ASN A 770 2.30 13.35 -9.66
CA ASN A 770 1.17 13.35 -8.76
C ASN A 770 1.65 13.54 -7.31
N ILE A 771 2.78 12.94 -6.92
CA ILE A 771 3.41 13.20 -5.61
C ILE A 771 3.84 14.67 -5.49
N VAL A 772 4.48 15.25 -6.51
CA VAL A 772 4.86 16.68 -6.49
C VAL A 772 3.63 17.59 -6.41
N SER A 773 2.58 17.28 -7.18
CA SER A 773 1.28 17.95 -7.11
C SER A 773 0.75 17.92 -5.69
N VAL A 774 0.82 16.75 -5.04
CA VAL A 774 0.44 16.61 -3.64
C VAL A 774 1.29 17.53 -2.76
N VAL A 775 2.61 17.36 -2.75
CA VAL A 775 3.53 18.12 -1.89
C VAL A 775 3.41 19.63 -2.09
N MET A 776 3.27 20.11 -3.33
CA MET A 776 3.11 21.53 -3.61
C MET A 776 1.74 22.04 -3.13
N ALA A 777 0.64 21.34 -3.43
CA ALA A 777 -0.68 21.69 -2.89
C ALA A 777 -0.68 21.70 -1.35
N CYS A 778 0.06 20.78 -0.72
CA CYS A 778 0.26 20.71 0.72
C CYS A 778 0.92 21.96 1.33
N ASN A 779 1.67 22.71 0.52
CA ASN A 779 2.36 23.95 0.93
C ASN A 779 1.63 25.21 0.45
N GLY A 780 0.36 25.08 0.03
CA GLY A 780 -0.53 26.20 -0.27
C GLY A 780 -0.52 26.67 -1.73
N TYR A 781 0.28 26.05 -2.60
CA TYR A 781 0.33 26.38 -4.03
C TYR A 781 -0.94 25.91 -4.77
N GLU A 782 -1.40 26.71 -5.74
CA GLU A 782 -2.44 26.29 -6.68
C GLU A 782 -1.82 25.43 -7.78
N ILE A 783 -2.32 24.21 -7.98
CA ILE A 783 -1.74 23.26 -8.94
C ILE A 783 -2.62 23.13 -10.18
N ILE A 784 -2.01 23.33 -11.34
CA ILE A 784 -2.60 23.01 -12.64
C ILE A 784 -1.85 21.81 -13.20
N ASP A 785 -2.50 20.66 -13.13
CA ASP A 785 -1.94 19.41 -13.64
C ASP A 785 -2.47 19.14 -15.05
N LEU A 786 -1.59 19.19 -16.04
CA LEU A 786 -1.94 18.91 -17.44
C LEU A 786 -1.95 17.41 -17.77
N GLY A 787 -1.59 16.55 -16.81
CA GLY A 787 -1.57 15.10 -16.98
C GLY A 787 -0.30 14.60 -17.68
N VAL A 788 -0.48 13.58 -18.51
CA VAL A 788 0.61 12.85 -19.17
C VAL A 788 0.70 13.11 -20.65
N MET A 789 1.87 12.82 -21.22
CA MET A 789 2.13 12.97 -22.66
C MET A 789 1.89 14.39 -23.19
N VAL A 790 2.14 15.40 -22.36
CA VAL A 790 1.74 16.77 -22.70
C VAL A 790 2.74 17.38 -23.69
N PRO A 791 2.30 17.85 -24.88
CA PRO A 791 3.16 18.53 -25.84
C PRO A 791 3.71 19.85 -25.29
N ALA A 792 4.93 20.22 -25.72
CA ALA A 792 5.57 21.47 -25.34
C ALA A 792 4.69 22.69 -25.62
N GLU A 793 3.99 22.73 -26.76
CA GLU A 793 3.12 23.84 -27.15
C GLU A 793 1.94 23.99 -26.17
N THR A 794 1.37 22.88 -25.71
CA THR A 794 0.27 22.88 -24.74
C THR A 794 0.72 23.38 -23.37
N ILE A 795 1.92 22.97 -22.92
CA ILE A 795 2.54 23.46 -21.68
C ILE A 795 2.74 24.97 -21.75
N VAL A 796 3.36 25.46 -22.83
CA VAL A 796 3.59 26.90 -23.06
C VAL A 796 2.27 27.67 -23.10
N GLN A 797 1.26 27.17 -23.83
CA GLN A 797 -0.04 27.80 -23.94
C GLN A 797 -0.73 27.93 -22.57
N HIS A 798 -0.82 26.85 -21.81
CA HIS A 798 -1.47 26.88 -20.50
C HIS A 798 -0.67 27.72 -19.49
N ALA A 799 0.66 27.72 -19.57
CA ALA A 799 1.49 28.58 -18.73
C ALA A 799 1.16 30.07 -18.95
N ILE A 800 0.91 30.48 -20.20
CA ILE A 800 0.50 31.85 -20.55
C ILE A 800 -0.94 32.14 -20.11
N GLU A 801 -1.88 31.25 -20.43
CA GLU A 801 -3.31 31.43 -20.16
C GLU A 801 -3.59 31.53 -18.66
N GLU A 802 -2.98 30.64 -17.88
CA GLU A 802 -3.18 30.52 -16.44
C GLU A 802 -2.29 31.44 -15.61
N LYS A 803 -1.30 32.09 -16.26
CA LYS A 803 -0.30 32.97 -15.64
C LYS A 803 0.39 32.29 -14.47
N VAL A 804 0.98 31.13 -14.73
CA VAL A 804 1.63 30.33 -13.69
C VAL A 804 2.95 30.96 -13.26
N ASP A 805 3.27 30.81 -11.98
CA ASP A 805 4.51 31.33 -11.39
C ASP A 805 5.67 30.34 -11.55
N MET A 806 5.38 29.04 -11.75
CA MET A 806 6.38 27.98 -11.92
C MET A 806 5.85 26.88 -12.85
N ILE A 807 6.75 26.20 -13.56
CA ILE A 807 6.45 25.02 -14.37
C ILE A 807 7.27 23.84 -13.86
N GLY A 808 6.62 22.71 -13.57
CA GLY A 808 7.28 21.45 -13.21
C GLY A 808 7.09 20.39 -14.29
N LEU A 809 8.20 19.82 -14.75
CA LEU A 809 8.23 18.76 -15.75
C LEU A 809 8.64 17.44 -15.11
N SER A 810 7.89 16.38 -15.42
CA SER A 810 8.19 15.00 -14.99
C SER A 810 8.57 14.12 -16.18
N GLY A 811 9.55 13.23 -15.96
CA GLY A 811 9.99 12.24 -16.93
C GLY A 811 10.64 11.03 -16.26
N LEU A 812 10.18 9.84 -16.64
CA LEU A 812 10.65 8.55 -16.13
C LEU A 812 11.41 7.73 -17.18
N ILE A 813 11.20 7.99 -18.47
CA ILE A 813 11.92 7.28 -19.54
C ILE A 813 13.01 8.17 -20.14
N THR A 814 14.04 7.56 -20.73
CA THR A 814 15.17 8.29 -21.34
C THR A 814 14.74 9.28 -22.44
N PRO A 815 13.77 8.95 -23.34
CA PRO A 815 13.27 9.91 -24.32
C PRO A 815 12.68 11.19 -23.73
N SER A 816 12.15 11.13 -22.50
CA SER A 816 11.57 12.28 -21.80
C SER A 816 12.59 13.38 -21.54
N LEU A 817 13.88 13.03 -21.41
CA LEU A 817 14.94 14.00 -21.20
C LEU A 817 15.11 14.94 -22.40
N ASP A 818 15.09 14.40 -23.61
CA ASP A 818 15.16 15.22 -24.83
C ASP A 818 13.90 16.08 -25.00
N GLU A 819 12.74 15.56 -24.61
CA GLU A 819 11.50 16.34 -24.63
C GLU A 819 11.51 17.48 -23.61
N MET A 820 12.08 17.29 -22.41
CA MET A 820 12.25 18.38 -21.44
C MET A 820 13.14 19.51 -21.98
N VAL A 821 14.18 19.16 -22.76
CA VAL A 821 14.99 20.15 -23.49
C VAL A 821 14.13 20.88 -24.52
N HIS A 822 13.28 20.17 -25.24
CA HIS A 822 12.38 20.77 -26.22
C HIS A 822 11.39 21.75 -25.57
N VAL A 823 10.79 21.40 -24.43
CA VAL A 823 9.91 22.32 -23.66
C VAL A 823 10.66 23.59 -23.27
N ALA A 824 11.89 23.48 -22.77
CA ALA A 824 12.70 24.65 -22.41
C ALA A 824 12.98 25.57 -23.62
N ILE A 825 13.24 25.01 -24.80
CA ILE A 825 13.41 25.78 -26.05
C ILE A 825 12.11 26.52 -26.42
N GLU A 826 10.96 25.87 -26.29
CA GLU A 826 9.67 26.50 -26.63
C GLU A 826 9.27 27.59 -25.62
N LEU A 827 9.58 27.41 -24.33
CA LEU A 827 9.42 28.46 -23.31
C LEU A 827 10.29 29.69 -23.62
N GLU A 828 11.55 29.48 -24.02
CA GLU A 828 12.46 30.56 -24.46
C GLU A 828 11.91 31.32 -25.67
N LYS A 829 11.44 30.60 -26.69
CA LYS A 829 10.84 31.20 -27.90
C LYS A 829 9.58 32.00 -27.59
N ALA A 830 8.81 31.58 -26.59
CA ALA A 830 7.64 32.29 -26.10
C ALA A 830 7.98 33.52 -25.25
N GLY A 831 9.25 33.71 -24.87
CA GLY A 831 9.71 34.83 -24.04
C GLY A 831 9.18 34.77 -22.61
N LEU A 832 8.93 33.57 -22.08
CA LEU A 832 8.49 33.38 -20.71
C LEU A 832 9.69 33.47 -19.74
N ASP A 833 9.47 34.09 -18.58
CA ASP A 833 10.46 34.22 -17.49
C ASP A 833 10.02 33.42 -16.25
N VAL A 834 9.46 32.24 -16.51
CA VAL A 834 8.86 31.37 -15.48
C VAL A 834 9.88 30.29 -15.09
N PRO A 835 10.25 30.15 -13.81
CA PRO A 835 11.16 29.09 -13.36
C PRO A 835 10.69 27.69 -13.74
N LEU A 836 11.64 26.85 -14.15
CA LEU A 836 11.42 25.49 -14.63
C LEU A 836 11.99 24.45 -13.63
N LEU A 837 11.13 23.64 -13.05
CA LEU A 837 11.47 22.56 -12.13
C LEU A 837 11.51 21.23 -12.90
N ILE A 838 12.66 20.54 -12.87
CA ILE A 838 12.91 19.29 -13.59
C ILE A 838 12.97 18.13 -12.59
N GLY A 839 12.10 17.14 -12.75
CA GLY A 839 12.06 15.96 -11.89
C GLY A 839 11.70 14.67 -12.62
N GLY A 840 11.84 13.55 -11.90
CA GLY A 840 11.55 12.20 -12.41
C GLY A 840 12.79 11.29 -12.43
N ALA A 841 12.55 9.97 -12.48
CA ALA A 841 13.55 8.96 -12.11
C ALA A 841 14.80 8.94 -13.02
N THR A 842 14.67 9.35 -14.28
CA THR A 842 15.78 9.42 -15.25
C THR A 842 16.48 10.78 -15.28
N THR A 843 15.94 11.79 -14.58
CA THR A 843 16.48 13.15 -14.59
C THR A 843 17.68 13.31 -13.65
N SER A 844 18.50 14.33 -13.88
CA SER A 844 19.64 14.61 -12.99
C SER A 844 20.13 16.05 -13.01
N PRO A 845 20.96 16.44 -12.02
CA PRO A 845 21.58 17.76 -11.99
C PRO A 845 22.53 17.97 -13.18
N LEU A 846 23.27 16.94 -13.60
CA LEU A 846 24.25 17.06 -14.67
C LEU A 846 23.58 17.19 -16.04
N HIS A 847 22.53 16.40 -16.32
CA HIS A 847 21.76 16.54 -17.56
C HIS A 847 21.11 17.92 -17.63
N THR A 848 20.48 18.35 -16.55
CA THR A 848 19.85 19.68 -16.46
C THR A 848 20.86 20.79 -16.75
N ALA A 849 22.04 20.75 -16.12
CA ALA A 849 23.11 21.72 -16.33
C ALA A 849 23.66 21.74 -17.78
N LEU A 850 23.76 20.58 -18.43
CA LEU A 850 24.36 20.47 -19.76
C LEU A 850 23.39 20.68 -20.93
N LYS A 851 22.11 20.34 -20.74
CA LYS A 851 21.15 20.19 -21.84
C LYS A 851 19.92 21.09 -21.72
N ILE A 852 19.42 21.35 -20.51
CA ILE A 852 18.18 22.10 -20.32
C ILE A 852 18.48 23.57 -19.94
N ALA A 853 19.25 23.78 -18.87
CA ALA A 853 19.58 25.14 -18.40
C ALA A 853 20.24 26.05 -19.46
N PRO A 854 21.09 25.56 -20.39
CA PRO A 854 21.71 26.44 -21.40
C PRO A 854 20.75 26.96 -22.48
N VAL A 855 19.55 26.39 -22.61
CA VAL A 855 18.60 26.72 -23.68
C VAL A 855 17.41 27.56 -23.22
N TYR A 856 17.38 27.98 -21.95
CA TYR A 856 16.31 28.78 -21.35
C TYR A 856 16.90 29.78 -20.34
N HIS A 857 16.53 31.06 -20.43
CA HIS A 857 17.15 32.13 -19.64
C HIS A 857 16.68 32.19 -18.18
N ALA A 858 15.46 31.72 -17.89
CA ALA A 858 14.93 31.71 -16.53
C ALA A 858 15.50 30.53 -15.71
N PRO A 859 15.35 30.53 -14.37
CA PRO A 859 15.96 29.51 -13.52
C PRO A 859 15.46 28.09 -13.85
N VAL A 860 16.39 27.18 -14.14
CA VAL A 860 16.10 25.75 -14.34
C VAL A 860 16.67 24.95 -13.19
N ILE A 861 15.83 24.27 -12.41
CA ILE A 861 16.24 23.56 -11.19
C ILE A 861 15.96 22.07 -11.31
N HIS A 862 16.99 21.24 -11.14
CA HIS A 862 16.81 19.80 -10.95
C HIS A 862 16.42 19.48 -9.51
N LEU A 863 15.33 18.74 -9.34
CA LEU A 863 14.85 18.27 -8.05
C LEU A 863 14.72 16.75 -8.08
N LYS A 864 15.53 16.08 -7.25
CA LYS A 864 15.54 14.62 -7.15
C LYS A 864 14.35 14.10 -6.35
N ASP A 865 13.93 14.84 -5.33
CA ASP A 865 12.89 14.43 -4.39
C ASP A 865 11.69 15.38 -4.47
N ALA A 866 10.50 14.79 -4.52
CA ALA A 866 9.26 15.55 -4.53
C ALA A 866 9.12 16.47 -3.31
N SER A 867 9.64 16.08 -2.14
CA SER A 867 9.60 16.89 -0.90
C SER A 867 10.29 18.25 -1.04
N GLN A 868 11.35 18.34 -1.87
CA GLN A 868 12.16 19.55 -2.03
C GLN A 868 11.44 20.64 -2.85
N ASN A 869 10.41 20.26 -3.60
CA ASN A 869 9.72 21.14 -4.53
C ASN A 869 9.11 22.36 -3.82
N ALA A 870 8.45 22.14 -2.69
CA ALA A 870 7.82 23.24 -1.95
C ALA A 870 8.82 24.24 -1.36
N THR A 871 9.95 23.75 -0.82
CA THR A 871 11.00 24.61 -0.27
C THR A 871 11.69 25.43 -1.36
N VAL A 872 11.92 24.85 -2.53
CA VAL A 872 12.51 25.56 -3.68
C VAL A 872 11.52 26.57 -4.26
N ALA A 873 10.25 26.21 -4.39
CA ALA A 873 9.20 27.12 -4.79
C ALA A 873 9.11 28.35 -3.87
N ALA A 874 9.23 28.16 -2.55
CA ALA A 874 9.18 29.26 -1.59
C ALA A 874 10.35 30.23 -1.77
N LYS A 875 11.54 29.71 -2.08
CA LYS A 875 12.71 30.53 -2.41
C LYS A 875 12.54 31.32 -3.70
N LEU A 876 11.93 30.72 -4.73
CA LEU A 876 11.67 31.36 -6.03
C LEU A 876 10.62 32.47 -5.95
N MET A 877 9.63 32.34 -5.07
CA MET A 877 8.58 33.35 -4.89
C MET A 877 9.03 34.60 -4.13
N ASN A 878 10.14 34.53 -3.38
CA ASN A 878 10.69 35.68 -2.66
C ASN A 878 11.86 36.29 -3.46
N PRO A 879 11.77 37.56 -3.90
CA PRO A 879 12.76 38.19 -4.78
C PRO A 879 14.21 38.11 -4.27
N LYS A 880 14.42 38.26 -2.97
CA LYS A 880 15.76 38.25 -2.38
C LYS A 880 16.38 36.85 -2.39
N THR A 881 15.61 35.84 -2.00
CA THR A 881 16.09 34.44 -2.00
C THR A 881 16.12 33.83 -3.40
N LYS A 882 15.34 34.38 -4.34
CA LYS A 882 15.39 34.03 -5.76
C LYS A 882 16.75 34.38 -6.36
N GLU A 883 17.22 35.61 -6.17
CA GLU A 883 18.55 36.04 -6.64
C GLU A 883 19.67 35.18 -6.03
N GLU A 884 19.63 34.93 -4.72
CA GLU A 884 20.61 34.06 -4.04
C GLU A 884 20.61 32.63 -4.60
N LEU A 885 19.43 32.06 -4.88
CA LEU A 885 19.29 30.72 -5.45
C LEU A 885 19.80 30.67 -6.91
N GLU A 886 19.55 31.71 -7.70
CA GLU A 886 20.04 31.82 -9.08
C GLU A 886 21.57 31.85 -9.14
N GLU A 887 22.23 32.59 -8.25
CA GLU A 887 23.69 32.60 -8.15
C GLU A 887 24.23 31.22 -7.74
N GLU A 888 23.60 30.57 -6.75
CA GLU A 888 23.97 29.22 -6.30
C GLU A 888 23.86 28.20 -7.44
N LEU A 889 22.77 28.23 -8.20
CA LEU A 889 22.53 27.35 -9.35
C LEU A 889 23.55 27.58 -10.47
N HIS A 890 23.85 28.84 -10.78
CA HIS A 890 24.84 29.19 -11.80
C HIS A 890 26.22 28.62 -11.45
N GLU A 891 26.66 28.78 -10.21
CA GLU A 891 27.94 28.26 -9.75
C GLU A 891 27.94 26.73 -9.74
N LYS A 892 26.88 26.10 -9.22
CA LYS A 892 26.71 24.64 -9.18
C LYS A 892 26.75 24.03 -10.58
N TYR A 893 26.03 24.60 -11.55
CA TYR A 893 26.00 24.11 -12.92
C TYR A 893 27.32 24.35 -13.65
N ARG A 894 28.00 25.47 -13.41
CA ARG A 894 29.34 25.71 -13.95
C ARG A 894 30.32 24.62 -13.48
N GLN A 895 30.36 24.34 -12.18
CA GLN A 895 31.23 23.31 -11.61
C GLN A 895 30.92 21.90 -12.12
N LEU A 896 29.64 21.56 -12.30
CA LEU A 896 29.22 20.27 -12.88
C LEU A 896 29.69 20.14 -14.34
N CYS A 897 29.54 21.20 -15.13
CA CYS A 897 30.01 21.25 -16.52
C CYS A 897 31.54 21.15 -16.61
N GLU A 898 32.27 21.83 -15.73
CA GLU A 898 33.74 21.78 -15.66
C GLU A 898 34.25 20.39 -15.26
N LYS A 899 33.72 19.80 -14.18
CA LYS A 899 34.06 18.43 -13.76
C LYS A 899 33.78 17.38 -14.82
N ASN A 900 32.71 17.56 -15.61
CA ASN A 900 32.40 16.66 -16.71
C ASN A 900 33.40 16.81 -17.87
N ARG A 901 33.85 18.03 -18.17
CA ARG A 901 34.93 18.28 -19.14
C ARG A 901 36.26 17.66 -18.69
N GLU A 902 36.58 17.69 -17.39
CA GLU A 902 37.78 17.05 -16.83
C GLU A 902 37.72 15.51 -16.88
N LYS A 903 36.51 14.91 -16.79
CA LYS A 903 36.30 13.47 -16.92
C LYS A 903 36.35 12.94 -18.35
N GLN A 904 36.13 13.79 -19.37
CA GLN A 904 36.40 13.46 -20.77
C GLN A 904 37.91 13.49 -21.03
N VAL A 905 38.65 12.58 -20.41
CA VAL A 905 40.04 12.33 -20.80
C VAL A 905 40.01 11.64 -22.15
N THR A 906 40.63 12.25 -23.16
CA THR A 906 40.85 11.63 -24.46
C THR A 906 41.66 10.36 -24.25
N THR A 907 40.98 9.21 -24.32
CA THR A 907 41.67 7.91 -24.23
C THR A 907 42.41 7.67 -25.54
N VAL A 908 43.66 7.23 -25.43
CA VAL A 908 44.47 6.80 -26.57
C VAL A 908 44.34 5.28 -26.71
N SER A 909 44.67 4.75 -27.89
CA SER A 909 44.65 3.29 -28.12
C SER A 909 45.54 2.56 -27.10
N LEU A 910 45.24 1.29 -26.80
CA LEU A 910 46.03 0.49 -25.85
C LEU A 910 47.52 0.44 -26.23
N GLU A 911 47.84 0.45 -27.52
CA GLU A 911 49.21 0.53 -28.04
C GLU A 911 49.90 1.84 -27.65
N GLU A 912 49.17 2.95 -27.75
CA GLU A 912 49.66 4.29 -27.49
C GLU A 912 49.77 4.59 -25.99
N ALA A 913 48.83 4.07 -25.18
CA ALA A 913 48.92 4.07 -23.72
C ALA A 913 50.13 3.27 -23.22
N ARG A 914 50.42 2.11 -23.84
CA ARG A 914 51.60 1.29 -23.50
C ARG A 914 52.92 1.95 -23.89
N LYS A 915 52.94 2.70 -25.01
CA LYS A 915 54.10 3.52 -25.41
C LYS A 915 54.36 4.65 -24.41
N ASN A 916 53.31 5.27 -23.90
CA ASN A 916 53.37 6.36 -22.93
C ASN A 916 53.39 5.89 -21.48
N LYS A 917 53.76 4.63 -21.20
CA LYS A 917 53.82 4.13 -19.83
C LYS A 917 54.77 4.99 -19.00
N LEU A 918 54.32 5.43 -17.83
CA LEU A 918 55.18 6.15 -16.90
C LEU A 918 56.29 5.19 -16.42
N ASN A 919 57.54 5.55 -16.70
CA ASN A 919 58.69 4.77 -16.24
C ASN A 919 59.03 5.22 -14.82
N LEU A 920 58.49 4.52 -13.82
CA LEU A 920 58.61 4.90 -12.41
C LEU A 920 59.91 4.44 -11.75
N PHE A 921 60.89 3.95 -12.51
CA PHE A 921 62.24 3.62 -12.03
C PHE A 921 63.29 3.85 -13.12
#